data_AF-A0A328NN40-F1
#
_entry.id   AF-A0A328NN40-F1
#
_cell.length_a   1.000
_cell.length_b   1.000
_cell.length_c   1.000
_cell.angle_alpha   90.00
_cell.angle_beta   90.00
_cell.angle_gamma   90.00
#
_symmetry.space_group_name_H-M   'P 1'
#
loop_
_entity.id
_entity.type
_entity.pdbx_description
1 polymer ?
#
loop_
_entity_poly.entity_id
_entity_poly.type
_entity_poly.pdbx_seq_one_letter_code
_entity_poly.pdbx_strand_id
1 'polypeptide(L)'
;MRLIRRTCTLFLAAALAGQVAVAPADAAGPAAPGSLTVDFTRAAAEFDVPRDLLVAVAYGESRLDGHGGLPSQANGYGVMHLVSNPTQHSLERAATLTGEPVDRLRSVTSANIRGGAAVLRDLADDEGLTGGARDRLSAWYPVVARYSAAVDASTARLYADHVYDLLRTGIAAGPVRVAPRPLRPEFGRYAGVTPAGAAGANVAAAVPEYASARWVSAYGGNYQAGRSARITTVVVHVTQGSYAGTVSWFQNPSAGVSAHYVVKSSNGEITQMVREGDTAYHARSANPYAVGIEHEGFVDNPAWFTDAMYRSSAALTRYLCDKYGLPKTRTSIKGHNELPGNDHTDPGPNWNWNYYISLVNAGGSGGRYLAGSPTDFTGDGRDDIVSFTQGSLNDVYVATSTGSAFTGTSVKWNDFFGLNGETLLSGDVNGDGKDDVVAFTHGTLADVYVALSTGTSFGGGLKWHDWFAPGAEVGAVGDVNGDGRDDIIAFTHDTNADVYVALSTGTGFGPGLKWHEYFSIAGEFPALGDVNGDGRDDIITFTQGPLTASDVIVSLSTGGGFGAPQTWHDLFAVGTEQPRVGDINGDGRDDIVTFTCNADADVYAAISTGTSFVGTTVKWNDLFCLPGEFPYLGDYNGDGKDDIVAFTKGSFNDVHVGLSTGTSFLGATKWHDFFGLPNETTF
;
A
#
# COMPACT_ATOMS: atom_id res chain seq x y z
N MET A 1 38.71 -1.48 72.85
CA MET A 1 38.70 -1.20 71.39
C MET A 1 37.34 -0.57 71.09
N ARG A 2 37.19 0.73 70.78
CA ARG A 2 37.44 1.40 69.47
C ARG A 2 36.88 0.55 68.31
N LEU A 3 36.02 0.98 67.39
CA LEU A 3 35.60 2.29 66.85
C LEU A 3 34.38 1.99 65.88
N ILE A 4 33.29 2.79 65.81
CA ILE A 4 32.91 3.73 64.70
C ILE A 4 32.39 3.05 63.39
N ARG A 5 31.34 3.46 62.62
CA ARG A 5 30.38 4.58 62.55
C ARG A 5 29.32 4.31 61.43
N ARG A 6 28.05 4.73 61.67
CA ARG A 6 27.15 5.64 60.88
C ARG A 6 26.76 5.29 59.42
N THR A 7 25.56 5.59 58.89
CA THR A 7 24.62 6.72 59.15
C THR A 7 23.22 6.45 58.58
N CYS A 8 22.17 6.80 59.34
CA CYS A 8 20.82 7.14 58.85
C CYS A 8 20.72 8.65 58.62
N THR A 9 19.89 9.09 57.66
CA THR A 9 19.33 10.45 57.68
C THR A 9 17.92 10.46 57.10
N LEU A 10 16.98 11.01 57.88
CA LEU A 10 15.56 11.22 57.57
C LEU A 10 15.17 12.55 58.26
N PHE A 11 14.73 13.56 57.51
CA PHE A 11 14.02 14.79 57.96
C PHE A 11 13.37 15.43 56.70
N LEU A 12 12.06 15.62 56.54
CA LEU A 12 11.03 16.44 57.22
C LEU A 12 10.77 17.78 56.48
N ALA A 13 9.54 17.99 56.00
CA ALA A 13 8.80 19.28 55.92
C ALA A 13 7.56 19.09 55.01
N ALA A 14 6.40 19.72 55.15
CA ALA A 14 5.70 20.46 56.20
C ALA A 14 4.27 20.65 55.64
N ALA A 15 3.23 20.48 56.47
CA ALA A 15 1.84 20.68 56.08
C ALA A 15 1.48 22.17 56.04
N LEU A 16 0.80 22.62 54.99
CA LEU A 16 0.00 23.85 54.98
C LEU A 16 -1.44 23.52 54.62
N ALA A 17 -2.35 23.80 55.56
CA ALA A 17 -3.78 23.78 55.36
C ALA A 17 -4.24 25.09 54.68
N GLY A 18 -5.05 24.98 53.64
CA GLY A 18 -5.76 26.08 53.01
C GLY A 18 -7.21 25.68 52.76
N GLN A 19 -8.14 26.36 53.43
CA GLN A 19 -9.59 26.19 53.30
C GLN A 19 -10.06 26.56 51.88
N VAL A 20 -10.92 25.73 51.28
CA VAL A 20 -11.70 26.12 50.10
C VAL A 20 -13.13 26.41 50.53
N ALA A 21 -13.54 27.65 50.30
CA ALA A 21 -14.88 28.16 50.58
C ALA A 21 -15.92 27.55 49.62
N VAL A 22 -17.08 27.20 50.16
CA VAL A 22 -18.28 26.86 49.39
C VAL A 22 -18.98 28.16 49.00
N ALA A 23 -19.18 28.39 47.71
CA ALA A 23 -20.02 29.46 47.16
C ALA A 23 -21.23 28.84 46.43
N PRO A 24 -22.39 29.55 46.40
CA PRO A 24 -23.69 28.94 46.15
C PRO A 24 -23.99 28.71 44.67
N ALA A 25 -24.95 27.81 44.43
CA ALA A 25 -25.54 27.54 43.14
C ALA A 25 -26.26 28.79 42.60
N ASP A 26 -25.95 29.18 41.36
CA ASP A 26 -26.93 29.84 40.48
C ASP A 26 -26.53 29.83 39.00
N ALA A 27 -27.59 29.74 38.18
CA ALA A 27 -27.70 30.03 36.75
C ALA A 27 -27.01 29.09 35.73
N ALA A 28 -27.85 28.25 35.12
CA ALA A 28 -27.59 27.48 33.91
C ALA A 28 -27.04 28.36 32.76
N GLY A 29 -25.78 28.11 32.39
CA GLY A 29 -25.21 28.53 31.11
C GLY A 29 -25.58 27.56 29.98
N PRO A 30 -25.49 27.98 28.70
CA PRO A 30 -25.84 27.13 27.57
C PRO A 30 -24.92 25.91 27.52
N ALA A 31 -25.51 24.73 27.37
CA ALA A 31 -24.79 23.46 27.29
C ALA A 31 -23.71 23.49 26.20
N ALA A 32 -22.50 23.03 26.52
CA ALA A 32 -21.46 22.79 25.54
C ALA A 32 -21.98 21.84 24.43
N PRO A 33 -21.59 22.05 23.16
CA PRO A 33 -21.94 21.11 22.10
C PRO A 33 -21.47 19.71 22.48
N GLY A 34 -22.39 18.75 22.46
CA GLY A 34 -22.10 17.35 22.80
C GLY A 34 -20.96 16.82 21.93
N SER A 35 -20.11 15.96 22.49
CA SER A 35 -19.10 15.29 21.66
C SER A 35 -19.81 14.43 20.63
N LEU A 36 -19.31 14.41 19.39
CA LEU A 36 -19.85 13.63 18.27
C LEU A 36 -20.11 12.15 18.67
N THR A 37 -19.29 11.60 19.56
CA THR A 37 -19.46 10.27 20.16
C THR A 37 -20.78 10.11 20.94
N VAL A 38 -21.20 11.13 21.70
CA VAL A 38 -22.47 11.15 22.43
C VAL A 38 -23.65 11.21 21.46
N ASP A 39 -23.57 12.01 20.40
CA ASP A 39 -24.64 12.12 19.41
C ASP A 39 -24.92 10.79 18.71
N PHE A 40 -23.86 10.09 18.26
CA PHE A 40 -24.00 8.73 17.71
C PHE A 40 -24.58 7.74 18.70
N THR A 41 -24.13 7.77 19.96
CA THR A 41 -24.62 6.85 21.00
C THR A 41 -26.10 7.09 21.29
N ARG A 42 -26.52 8.36 21.36
CA ARG A 42 -27.92 8.74 21.62
C ARG A 42 -28.83 8.36 20.47
N ALA A 43 -28.46 8.67 19.23
CA ALA A 43 -29.25 8.34 18.05
C ALA A 43 -29.38 6.82 17.85
N ALA A 44 -28.28 6.08 18.05
CA ALA A 44 -28.27 4.63 18.02
C ALA A 44 -29.24 4.02 19.03
N ALA A 45 -29.22 4.51 20.27
CA ALA A 45 -30.11 4.04 21.34
C ALA A 45 -31.58 4.43 21.08
N GLU A 46 -31.84 5.63 20.54
CA GLU A 46 -33.19 6.11 20.26
C GLU A 46 -33.87 5.30 19.15
N PHE A 47 -33.13 4.94 18.10
CA PHE A 47 -33.66 4.25 16.93
C PHE A 47 -33.30 2.76 16.86
N ASP A 48 -32.75 2.18 17.93
CA ASP A 48 -32.47 0.73 17.98
C ASP A 48 -31.61 0.28 16.76
N VAL A 49 -30.57 1.08 16.47
CA VAL A 49 -29.56 0.86 15.42
C VAL A 49 -28.20 0.64 16.09
N PRO A 50 -27.39 -0.35 15.70
CA PRO A 50 -26.04 -0.49 16.24
C PRO A 50 -25.20 0.77 16.03
N ARG A 51 -24.65 1.30 17.12
CA ARG A 51 -23.89 2.55 17.12
C ARG A 51 -22.72 2.53 16.14
N ASP A 52 -22.00 1.41 16.06
CA ASP A 52 -20.85 1.28 15.16
C ASP A 52 -21.25 1.21 13.69
N LEU A 53 -22.40 0.62 13.37
CA LEU A 53 -22.97 0.65 12.01
C LEU A 53 -23.33 2.08 11.60
N LEU A 54 -23.98 2.82 12.49
CA LEU A 54 -24.36 4.21 12.25
C LEU A 54 -23.14 5.10 12.00
N VAL A 55 -22.06 4.90 12.77
CA VAL A 55 -20.78 5.57 12.55
C VAL A 55 -20.15 5.16 11.23
N ALA A 56 -20.18 3.88 10.86
CA ALA A 56 -19.58 3.40 9.62
C ALA A 56 -20.31 3.93 8.37
N VAL A 57 -21.64 4.01 8.41
CA VAL A 57 -22.44 4.69 7.38
C VAL A 57 -22.04 6.15 7.28
N ALA A 58 -22.04 6.89 8.40
CA ALA A 58 -21.66 8.31 8.40
C ALA A 58 -20.23 8.57 7.91
N TYR A 59 -19.31 7.67 8.27
CA TYR A 59 -17.92 7.76 7.84
C TYR A 59 -17.77 7.45 6.35
N GLY A 60 -18.48 6.46 5.83
CA GLY A 60 -18.49 6.13 4.41
C GLY A 60 -19.16 7.20 3.54
N GLU A 61 -20.13 7.93 4.09
CA GLU A 61 -20.81 9.01 3.38
C GLU A 61 -20.00 10.31 3.32
N SER A 62 -19.42 10.71 4.45
CA SER A 62 -18.82 12.05 4.55
C SER A 62 -17.57 12.13 5.43
N ARG A 63 -17.03 11.00 5.89
CA ARG A 63 -15.96 10.95 6.90
C ARG A 63 -16.30 11.74 8.18
N LEU A 64 -17.58 11.72 8.55
CA LEU A 64 -18.13 12.46 9.69
C LEU A 64 -18.04 13.99 9.54
N ASP A 65 -17.87 14.48 8.32
CA ASP A 65 -17.91 15.90 8.00
C ASP A 65 -19.34 16.33 7.67
N GLY A 66 -19.83 17.38 8.34
CA GLY A 66 -21.15 17.95 8.09
C GLY A 66 -21.17 18.96 6.94
N HIS A 67 -20.01 19.26 6.36
CA HIS A 67 -19.80 20.20 5.25
C HIS A 67 -20.45 21.57 5.46
N GLY A 68 -20.45 22.05 6.71
CA GLY A 68 -21.09 23.33 7.08
C GLY A 68 -22.59 23.43 6.75
N GLY A 69 -23.26 22.30 6.51
CA GLY A 69 -24.65 22.24 6.06
C GLY A 69 -24.88 22.56 4.59
N LEU A 70 -23.82 22.69 3.79
CA LEU A 70 -23.92 22.81 2.34
C LEU A 70 -24.20 21.45 1.68
N PRO A 71 -24.92 21.42 0.55
CA PRO A 71 -25.21 20.19 -0.16
C PRO A 71 -24.00 19.65 -0.93
N SER A 72 -23.91 18.33 -1.04
CA SER A 72 -23.16 17.63 -2.08
C SER A 72 -23.79 17.81 -3.48
N GLN A 73 -23.11 17.33 -4.54
CA GLN A 73 -23.68 17.36 -5.90
C GLN A 73 -25.00 16.61 -6.04
N ALA A 74 -25.20 15.55 -5.25
CA ALA A 74 -26.45 14.79 -5.22
C ALA A 74 -27.57 15.49 -4.43
N ASN A 75 -27.31 16.68 -3.88
CA ASN A 75 -28.14 17.40 -2.93
C ASN A 75 -28.36 16.63 -1.60
N GLY A 76 -27.33 15.89 -1.17
CA GLY A 76 -27.21 15.27 0.15
C GLY A 76 -26.54 16.17 1.17
N TYR A 77 -26.99 16.11 2.43
CA TYR A 77 -26.59 17.02 3.50
C TYR A 77 -26.11 16.31 4.77
N GLY A 78 -25.14 16.94 5.45
CA GLY A 78 -24.64 16.54 6.76
C GLY A 78 -23.91 15.19 6.78
N VAL A 79 -23.57 14.73 7.98
CA VAL A 79 -22.70 13.55 8.17
C VAL A 79 -23.32 12.22 7.71
N MET A 80 -24.64 12.16 7.59
CA MET A 80 -25.39 11.00 7.13
C MET A 80 -25.79 11.10 5.65
N HIS A 81 -25.40 12.18 4.95
CA HIS A 81 -25.75 12.46 3.55
C HIS A 81 -27.26 12.26 3.27
N LEU A 82 -28.11 13.00 3.99
CA LEU A 82 -29.55 12.94 3.77
C LEU A 82 -29.90 13.72 2.49
N VAL A 83 -30.47 13.03 1.50
CA VAL A 83 -30.65 13.51 0.12
C VAL A 83 -32.05 14.06 -0.12
N SER A 84 -32.12 15.17 -0.84
CA SER A 84 -33.35 15.75 -1.39
C SER A 84 -33.15 16.06 -2.88
N ASN A 85 -33.53 15.15 -3.76
CA ASN A 85 -33.46 15.36 -5.21
C ASN A 85 -34.67 14.71 -5.92
N PRO A 86 -34.88 14.87 -7.23
CA PRO A 86 -36.07 14.34 -7.92
C PRO A 86 -36.28 12.82 -7.82
N THR A 87 -35.26 12.07 -7.43
CA THR A 87 -35.26 10.60 -7.39
C THR A 87 -35.06 10.01 -6.00
N GLN A 88 -34.54 10.80 -5.04
CA GLN A 88 -34.20 10.37 -3.69
C GLN A 88 -34.65 11.42 -2.67
N HIS A 89 -35.39 10.98 -1.65
CA HIS A 89 -36.04 11.85 -0.67
C HIS A 89 -35.75 11.40 0.78
N SER A 90 -34.51 10.98 1.07
CA SER A 90 -34.13 10.52 2.41
C SER A 90 -34.13 11.65 3.44
N LEU A 91 -33.91 12.90 3.02
CA LEU A 91 -34.03 14.09 3.88
C LEU A 91 -35.48 14.33 4.34
N GLU A 92 -36.44 14.27 3.43
CA GLU A 92 -37.87 14.40 3.77
C GLU A 92 -38.37 13.21 4.60
N ARG A 93 -37.89 12.00 4.29
CA ARG A 93 -38.17 10.80 5.09
C ARG A 93 -37.64 10.96 6.52
N ALA A 94 -36.41 11.43 6.69
CA ALA A 94 -35.82 11.70 8.00
C ALA A 94 -36.61 12.77 8.78
N ALA A 95 -37.04 13.85 8.13
CA ALA A 95 -37.86 14.89 8.75
C ALA A 95 -39.18 14.33 9.29
N THR A 96 -39.84 13.48 8.49
CA THR A 96 -41.10 12.82 8.88
C THR A 96 -40.90 11.87 10.05
N LEU A 97 -39.86 11.04 10.02
CA LEU A 97 -39.60 10.01 11.04
C LEU A 97 -39.15 10.60 12.38
N THR A 98 -38.41 11.71 12.37
CA THR A 98 -37.84 12.32 13.58
C THR A 98 -38.66 13.48 14.15
N GLY A 99 -39.53 14.08 13.33
CA GLY A 99 -40.21 15.35 13.62
C GLY A 99 -39.27 16.57 13.55
N GLU A 100 -38.02 16.42 13.10
CA GLU A 100 -37.10 17.55 12.94
C GLU A 100 -37.42 18.37 11.69
N PRO A 101 -37.36 19.71 11.76
CA PRO A 101 -37.38 20.57 10.58
C PRO A 101 -36.23 20.23 9.62
N VAL A 102 -36.51 20.25 8.31
CA VAL A 102 -35.53 19.99 7.24
C VAL A 102 -34.27 20.84 7.40
N ASP A 103 -34.40 22.12 7.73
CA ASP A 103 -33.24 23.02 7.87
C ASP A 103 -32.31 22.61 9.01
N ARG A 104 -32.84 22.01 10.09
CA ARG A 104 -32.02 21.45 11.17
C ARG A 104 -31.31 20.18 10.72
N LEU A 105 -31.99 19.31 9.98
CA LEU A 105 -31.37 18.11 9.40
C LEU A 105 -30.25 18.44 8.42
N ARG A 106 -30.31 19.60 7.74
CA ARG A 106 -29.23 20.05 6.86
C ARG A 106 -28.00 20.54 7.61
N SER A 107 -28.20 21.33 8.67
CA SER A 107 -27.14 22.17 9.25
C SER A 107 -26.67 21.76 10.65
N VAL A 108 -27.44 20.95 11.37
CA VAL A 108 -27.13 20.54 12.75
C VAL A 108 -26.71 19.08 12.77
N THR A 109 -25.43 18.81 13.03
CA THR A 109 -24.83 17.47 12.99
C THR A 109 -25.61 16.44 13.82
N SER A 110 -25.99 16.77 15.07
CA SER A 110 -26.73 15.85 15.92
C SER A 110 -28.13 15.52 15.39
N ALA A 111 -28.82 16.50 14.78
CA ALA A 111 -30.11 16.28 14.13
C ALA A 111 -29.94 15.41 12.88
N ASN A 112 -28.89 15.65 12.09
CA ASN A 112 -28.58 14.85 10.91
C ASN A 112 -28.26 13.38 11.25
N ILE A 113 -27.45 13.12 12.28
CA ILE A 113 -27.19 11.78 12.82
C ILE A 113 -28.49 11.10 13.25
N ARG A 114 -29.33 11.82 14.00
CA ARG A 114 -30.65 11.36 14.44
C ARG A 114 -31.55 11.00 13.23
N GLY A 115 -31.55 11.83 12.18
CA GLY A 115 -32.27 11.60 10.94
C GLY A 115 -31.79 10.36 10.17
N GLY A 116 -30.49 10.17 10.02
CA GLY A 116 -29.92 8.98 9.38
C GLY A 116 -30.22 7.69 10.16
N ALA A 117 -30.14 7.73 11.48
CA ALA A 117 -30.52 6.61 12.35
C ALA A 117 -32.01 6.23 12.17
N ALA A 118 -32.89 7.24 12.08
CA ALA A 118 -34.31 7.01 11.83
C ALA A 118 -34.58 6.37 10.46
N VAL A 119 -33.89 6.82 9.40
CA VAL A 119 -34.02 6.22 8.06
C VAL A 119 -33.51 4.78 8.04
N LEU A 120 -32.36 4.49 8.66
CA LEU A 120 -31.85 3.12 8.79
C LEU A 120 -32.83 2.23 9.56
N ARG A 121 -33.43 2.75 10.61
CA ARG A 121 -34.44 2.04 11.40
C ARG A 121 -35.67 1.69 10.57
N ASP A 122 -36.21 2.64 9.83
CA ASP A 122 -37.38 2.46 8.99
C ASP A 122 -37.11 1.44 7.87
N LEU A 123 -35.91 1.48 7.28
CA LEU A 123 -35.46 0.47 6.32
C LEU A 123 -35.28 -0.92 6.95
N ALA A 124 -34.83 -1.00 8.21
CA ALA A 124 -34.71 -2.26 8.95
C ALA A 124 -36.08 -2.88 9.23
N ASP A 125 -37.08 -2.06 9.57
CA ASP A 125 -38.46 -2.51 9.72
C ASP A 125 -39.02 -3.02 8.38
N ASP A 126 -38.76 -2.33 7.26
CA ASP A 126 -39.14 -2.79 5.92
C ASP A 126 -38.46 -4.12 5.52
N GLU A 127 -37.22 -4.36 5.95
CA GLU A 127 -36.50 -5.64 5.73
C GLU A 127 -36.92 -6.75 6.70
N GLY A 128 -37.84 -6.47 7.64
CA GLY A 128 -38.28 -7.43 8.64
C GLY A 128 -37.23 -7.73 9.72
N LEU A 129 -36.19 -6.89 9.84
CA LEU A 129 -35.16 -7.02 10.87
C LEU A 129 -35.76 -6.55 12.19
N THR A 130 -36.11 -7.48 13.10
CA THR A 130 -36.85 -7.20 14.34
C THR A 130 -36.20 -7.79 15.59
N GLY A 131 -36.44 -7.14 16.74
CA GLY A 131 -35.96 -7.60 18.06
C GLY A 131 -34.45 -7.81 18.10
N GLY A 132 -34.00 -8.87 18.79
CA GLY A 132 -32.56 -9.17 18.95
C GLY A 132 -31.81 -9.46 17.65
N ALA A 133 -32.48 -9.55 16.49
CA ALA A 133 -31.79 -9.58 15.21
C ALA A 133 -31.08 -8.25 14.90
N ARG A 134 -31.57 -7.12 15.45
CA ARG A 134 -30.96 -5.80 15.29
C ARG A 134 -29.65 -5.63 16.06
N ASP A 135 -29.40 -6.44 17.07
CA ASP A 135 -28.11 -6.44 17.78
C ASP A 135 -26.98 -7.04 16.92
N ARG A 136 -27.34 -7.84 15.90
CA ARG A 136 -26.38 -8.52 15.03
C ARG A 136 -26.01 -7.65 13.84
N LEU A 137 -24.82 -7.03 13.91
CA LEU A 137 -24.28 -6.22 12.81
C LEU A 137 -24.39 -6.92 11.45
N SER A 138 -24.10 -8.22 11.37
CA SER A 138 -24.17 -9.01 10.12
C SER A 138 -25.51 -8.90 9.40
N ALA A 139 -26.63 -8.82 10.15
CA ALA A 139 -27.98 -8.82 9.63
C ALA A 139 -28.42 -7.47 9.01
N TRP A 140 -27.65 -6.41 9.22
CA TRP A 140 -27.97 -5.07 8.70
C TRP A 140 -27.58 -4.85 7.24
N TYR A 141 -26.91 -5.81 6.60
CA TYR A 141 -26.35 -5.62 5.26
C TYR A 141 -27.42 -5.21 4.23
N PRO A 142 -28.61 -5.85 4.17
CA PRO A 142 -29.67 -5.44 3.25
C PRO A 142 -30.19 -4.01 3.52
N VAL A 143 -30.19 -3.59 4.79
CA VAL A 143 -30.61 -2.26 5.23
C VAL A 143 -29.63 -1.20 4.74
N VAL A 144 -28.33 -1.43 4.94
CA VAL A 144 -27.26 -0.53 4.46
C VAL A 144 -27.26 -0.45 2.93
N ALA A 145 -27.42 -1.57 2.24
CA ALA A 145 -27.51 -1.58 0.78
C ALA A 145 -28.67 -0.72 0.27
N ARG A 146 -29.83 -0.77 0.94
CA ARG A 146 -30.98 0.09 0.61
C ARG A 146 -30.79 1.56 1.00
N TYR A 147 -30.00 1.84 2.03
CA TYR A 147 -29.71 3.21 2.46
C TYR A 147 -29.07 4.04 1.34
N SER A 148 -28.21 3.40 0.51
CA SER A 148 -27.60 4.03 -0.68
C SER A 148 -28.60 4.58 -1.69
N ALA A 149 -29.82 4.03 -1.69
CA ALA A 149 -30.85 4.26 -2.70
C ALA A 149 -30.33 4.14 -4.15
N ALA A 150 -29.36 3.24 -4.39
CA ALA A 150 -28.82 2.95 -5.70
C ALA A 150 -29.89 2.42 -6.67
N VAL A 151 -29.73 2.74 -7.95
CA VAL A 151 -30.69 2.38 -9.02
C VAL A 151 -30.72 0.87 -9.32
N ASP A 152 -29.63 0.15 -9.03
CA ASP A 152 -29.51 -1.29 -9.23
C ASP A 152 -28.92 -2.01 -8.00
N ALA A 153 -29.19 -3.31 -7.91
CA ALA A 153 -28.82 -4.11 -6.76
C ALA A 153 -27.30 -4.33 -6.62
N SER A 154 -26.54 -4.32 -7.74
CA SER A 154 -25.09 -4.49 -7.72
C SER A 154 -24.39 -3.25 -7.17
N THR A 155 -24.86 -2.05 -7.50
CA THR A 155 -24.38 -0.79 -6.92
C THR A 155 -24.81 -0.63 -5.46
N ALA A 156 -26.01 -1.10 -5.10
CA ALA A 156 -26.44 -1.16 -3.70
C ALA A 156 -25.51 -2.07 -2.86
N ARG A 157 -25.09 -3.22 -3.42
CA ARG A 157 -24.10 -4.09 -2.79
C ARG A 157 -22.75 -3.41 -2.63
N LEU A 158 -22.28 -2.73 -3.66
CA LEU A 158 -21.02 -1.99 -3.62
C LEU A 158 -20.96 -0.99 -2.45
N TYR A 159 -22.04 -0.24 -2.23
CA TYR A 159 -22.14 0.67 -1.10
C TYR A 159 -22.09 -0.07 0.24
N ALA A 160 -22.85 -1.16 0.38
CA ALA A 160 -22.87 -1.94 1.62
C ALA A 160 -21.53 -2.63 1.90
N ASP A 161 -20.87 -3.17 0.87
CA ASP A 161 -19.54 -3.77 0.98
C ASP A 161 -18.54 -2.72 1.53
N HIS A 162 -18.59 -1.47 1.05
CA HIS A 162 -17.75 -0.40 1.59
C HIS A 162 -17.98 -0.13 3.09
N VAL A 163 -19.24 -0.03 3.53
CA VAL A 163 -19.56 0.20 4.95
C VAL A 163 -19.10 -0.99 5.82
N TYR A 164 -19.21 -2.21 5.30
CA TYR A 164 -18.78 -3.41 6.02
C TYR A 164 -17.26 -3.56 6.08
N ASP A 165 -16.54 -3.08 5.07
CA ASP A 165 -15.08 -2.97 5.10
C ASP A 165 -14.66 -2.04 6.24
N LEU A 166 -15.30 -0.87 6.37
CA LEU A 166 -15.03 0.07 7.47
C LEU A 166 -15.30 -0.54 8.86
N LEU A 167 -16.36 -1.35 9.00
CA LEU A 167 -16.63 -2.08 10.24
C LEU A 167 -15.57 -3.14 10.56
N ARG A 168 -14.98 -3.73 9.52
CA ARG A 168 -13.98 -4.80 9.65
C ARG A 168 -12.60 -4.24 10.00
N THR A 169 -12.18 -3.18 9.32
CA THR A 169 -10.88 -2.50 9.55
C THR A 169 -10.91 -1.54 10.73
N GLY A 170 -12.11 -1.15 11.18
CA GLY A 170 -12.27 -0.14 12.23
C GLY A 170 -12.15 1.28 11.71
N ILE A 171 -12.56 2.24 12.56
CA ILE A 171 -12.56 3.67 12.25
C ILE A 171 -11.92 4.42 13.41
N ALA A 172 -10.93 5.27 13.12
CA ALA A 172 -10.34 6.20 14.07
C ALA A 172 -10.40 7.64 13.52
N ALA A 173 -11.44 8.39 13.91
CA ALA A 173 -11.70 9.74 13.39
C ALA A 173 -11.99 10.71 14.55
N GLY A 174 -11.02 11.57 14.87
CA GLY A 174 -11.15 12.52 15.99
C GLY A 174 -11.41 11.80 17.33
N PRO A 175 -12.52 12.08 18.04
CA PRO A 175 -12.93 11.34 19.25
C PRO A 175 -13.77 10.08 18.97
N VAL A 176 -14.15 9.82 17.72
CA VAL A 176 -14.98 8.68 17.33
C VAL A 176 -14.08 7.47 17.04
N ARG A 177 -14.37 6.35 17.70
CA ARG A 177 -13.68 5.06 17.49
C ARG A 177 -14.70 3.97 17.16
N VAL A 178 -14.37 3.11 16.21
CA VAL A 178 -14.99 1.80 15.96
C VAL A 178 -13.86 0.79 15.93
N ALA A 179 -13.90 -0.20 16.82
CA ALA A 179 -12.86 -1.23 16.85
C ALA A 179 -12.98 -2.16 15.63
N PRO A 180 -11.86 -2.55 15.00
CA PRO A 180 -11.84 -3.57 13.97
C PRO A 180 -12.42 -4.88 14.50
N ARG A 181 -13.14 -5.62 13.64
CA ARG A 181 -13.68 -6.94 14.01
C ARG A 181 -13.85 -7.83 12.78
N PRO A 182 -13.61 -9.15 12.90
CA PRO A 182 -14.08 -10.10 11.89
C PRO A 182 -15.60 -10.00 11.75
N LEU A 183 -16.08 -9.71 10.54
CA LEU A 183 -17.50 -9.56 10.24
C LEU A 183 -17.81 -10.23 8.91
N ARG A 184 -18.72 -11.19 8.93
CA ARG A 184 -19.29 -11.81 7.72
C ARG A 184 -20.71 -11.26 7.51
N PRO A 185 -20.99 -10.55 6.42
CA PRO A 185 -22.33 -10.00 6.18
C PRO A 185 -23.37 -11.09 5.89
N GLU A 186 -24.59 -10.91 6.41
CA GLU A 186 -25.76 -11.68 5.97
C GLU A 186 -26.37 -10.96 4.76
N PHE A 187 -25.98 -11.35 3.55
CA PHE A 187 -26.38 -10.65 2.32
C PHE A 187 -27.89 -10.58 2.07
N GLY A 188 -28.69 -11.45 2.70
CA GLY A 188 -30.15 -11.46 2.59
C GLY A 188 -30.60 -11.48 1.12
N ARG A 189 -31.47 -10.54 0.74
CA ARG A 189 -31.96 -10.39 -0.65
C ARG A 189 -30.85 -10.20 -1.70
N TYR A 190 -29.65 -9.80 -1.29
CA TYR A 190 -28.51 -9.58 -2.17
C TYR A 190 -27.61 -10.81 -2.34
N ALA A 191 -27.92 -11.95 -1.71
CA ALA A 191 -27.08 -13.16 -1.77
C ALA A 191 -26.88 -13.70 -3.20
N GLY A 192 -27.86 -13.51 -4.09
CA GLY A 192 -27.79 -13.90 -5.50
C GLY A 192 -27.40 -12.77 -6.46
N VAL A 193 -27.11 -11.58 -5.94
CA VAL A 193 -26.75 -10.41 -6.77
C VAL A 193 -25.25 -10.42 -6.99
N THR A 194 -24.81 -10.45 -8.24
CA THR A 194 -23.38 -10.36 -8.58
C THR A 194 -22.81 -9.00 -8.12
N PRO A 195 -21.65 -8.97 -7.43
CA PRO A 195 -20.99 -7.71 -7.07
C PRO A 195 -20.79 -6.82 -8.30
N ALA A 196 -20.92 -5.50 -8.15
CA ALA A 196 -20.62 -4.56 -9.24
C ALA A 196 -19.16 -4.77 -9.70
N GLY A 197 -18.97 -5.06 -11.00
CA GLY A 197 -17.66 -5.35 -11.57
C GLY A 197 -17.21 -6.82 -11.57
N ALA A 198 -17.98 -7.75 -10.99
CA ALA A 198 -17.67 -9.18 -11.15
C ALA A 198 -18.07 -9.67 -12.56
N ALA A 199 -17.18 -10.43 -13.20
CA ALA A 199 -17.33 -10.90 -14.57
C ALA A 199 -18.60 -11.77 -14.74
N GLY A 200 -19.67 -11.18 -15.26
CA GLY A 200 -20.88 -11.91 -15.65
C GLY A 200 -20.71 -12.63 -16.99
N ALA A 201 -21.62 -13.56 -17.30
CA ALA A 201 -21.60 -14.47 -18.45
C ALA A 201 -21.56 -13.83 -19.86
N ASN A 202 -21.50 -12.51 -19.98
CA ASN A 202 -21.18 -11.78 -21.22
C ASN A 202 -19.80 -11.12 -21.09
N VAL A 203 -18.77 -11.96 -21.21
CA VAL A 203 -17.38 -11.67 -20.81
C VAL A 203 -16.72 -10.55 -21.62
N ALA A 204 -17.20 -10.20 -22.82
CA ALA A 204 -16.54 -9.20 -23.67
C ALA A 204 -16.91 -7.74 -23.35
N ALA A 205 -18.10 -7.46 -22.80
CA ALA A 205 -18.59 -6.09 -22.59
C ALA A 205 -18.26 -5.51 -21.21
N ALA A 206 -17.85 -6.36 -20.26
CA ALA A 206 -17.60 -6.00 -18.86
C ALA A 206 -16.10 -5.95 -18.47
N VAL A 207 -15.18 -6.12 -19.42
CA VAL A 207 -13.74 -5.97 -19.15
C VAL A 207 -13.36 -4.49 -19.28
N PRO A 208 -12.77 -3.87 -18.25
CA PRO A 208 -12.27 -2.49 -18.35
C PRO A 208 -11.03 -2.40 -19.23
N GLU A 209 -10.80 -1.24 -19.84
CA GLU A 209 -9.65 -0.96 -20.70
C GLU A 209 -8.36 -0.77 -19.90
N TYR A 210 -8.47 -0.20 -18.69
CA TYR A 210 -7.42 -0.23 -17.69
C TYR A 210 -7.60 -1.49 -16.82
N ALA A 211 -6.65 -2.42 -16.90
CA ALA A 211 -6.78 -3.75 -16.32
C ALA A 211 -7.04 -3.74 -14.79
N SER A 212 -6.51 -2.75 -14.08
CA SER A 212 -6.68 -2.61 -12.62
C SER A 212 -7.97 -1.87 -12.21
N ALA A 213 -8.80 -1.45 -13.17
CA ALA A 213 -10.12 -0.94 -12.87
C ALA A 213 -11.14 -2.09 -12.78
N ARG A 214 -12.30 -1.82 -12.18
CA ARG A 214 -13.53 -2.60 -12.37
C ARG A 214 -14.43 -1.91 -13.39
N TRP A 215 -15.28 -2.67 -14.09
CA TRP A 215 -16.26 -2.09 -15.01
C TRP A 215 -17.64 -1.93 -14.36
N VAL A 216 -18.17 -0.71 -14.33
CA VAL A 216 -19.56 -0.42 -13.95
C VAL A 216 -20.11 0.65 -14.89
N SER A 217 -20.91 0.26 -15.88
CA SER A 217 -21.38 1.18 -16.92
C SER A 217 -22.19 2.35 -16.35
N ALA A 218 -21.86 3.57 -16.80
CA ALA A 218 -22.76 4.72 -16.69
C ALA A 218 -24.05 4.47 -17.48
N TYR A 219 -25.10 5.24 -17.19
CA TYR A 219 -26.33 5.19 -17.96
C TYR A 219 -26.09 5.63 -19.41
N GLY A 220 -26.63 4.89 -20.39
CA GLY A 220 -26.38 5.12 -21.82
C GLY A 220 -26.77 6.52 -22.34
N GLY A 221 -27.62 7.26 -21.61
CA GLY A 221 -27.97 8.65 -21.92
C GLY A 221 -27.03 9.70 -21.33
N ASN A 222 -26.10 9.30 -20.45
CA ASN A 222 -25.16 10.20 -19.78
C ASN A 222 -23.81 10.32 -20.50
N TYR A 223 -23.65 9.71 -21.66
CA TYR A 223 -22.49 9.83 -22.54
C TYR A 223 -22.91 9.67 -24.00
N GLN A 224 -22.01 9.97 -24.93
CA GLN A 224 -22.22 9.72 -26.35
C GLN A 224 -21.29 8.58 -26.82
N ALA A 225 -21.85 7.61 -27.54
CA ALA A 225 -21.04 6.55 -28.16
C ALA A 225 -20.11 7.14 -29.24
N GLY A 226 -18.85 6.74 -29.21
CA GLY A 226 -17.77 7.28 -30.02
C GLY A 226 -17.28 8.66 -29.54
N ARG A 227 -16.18 9.13 -30.14
CA ARG A 227 -15.62 10.47 -29.93
C ARG A 227 -15.30 11.15 -31.26
N SER A 228 -15.49 12.47 -31.28
CA SER A 228 -15.26 13.29 -32.48
C SER A 228 -13.85 13.89 -32.57
N ALA A 229 -13.00 13.71 -31.56
CA ALA A 229 -11.61 14.15 -31.55
C ALA A 229 -10.68 13.10 -30.91
N ARG A 230 -9.38 13.17 -31.23
CA ARG A 230 -8.35 12.34 -30.60
C ARG A 230 -8.21 12.72 -29.13
N ILE A 231 -7.93 11.74 -28.27
CA ILE A 231 -7.54 12.00 -26.88
C ILE A 231 -6.22 12.77 -26.87
N THR A 232 -6.23 13.93 -26.23
CA THR A 232 -5.04 14.77 -25.99
C THR A 232 -4.86 15.17 -24.54
N THR A 233 -5.85 14.90 -23.69
CA THR A 233 -5.91 15.43 -22.33
C THR A 233 -6.46 14.39 -21.35
N VAL A 234 -5.81 14.25 -20.20
CA VAL A 234 -6.37 13.60 -19.01
C VAL A 234 -6.84 14.69 -18.05
N VAL A 235 -8.06 14.57 -17.54
CA VAL A 235 -8.68 15.57 -16.66
C VAL A 235 -8.91 14.97 -15.28
N VAL A 236 -8.32 15.60 -14.28
CA VAL A 236 -8.48 15.28 -12.86
C VAL A 236 -9.65 16.08 -12.31
N HIS A 237 -10.64 15.37 -11.77
CA HIS A 237 -11.81 15.93 -11.10
C HIS A 237 -11.84 15.54 -9.63
N VAL A 238 -12.56 16.30 -8.81
CA VAL A 238 -12.97 15.91 -7.46
C VAL A 238 -14.48 15.92 -7.37
N THR A 239 -15.06 14.82 -6.88
CA THR A 239 -16.49 14.51 -7.02
C THR A 239 -17.42 15.37 -6.18
N GLN A 240 -16.92 16.00 -5.10
CA GLN A 240 -17.74 16.64 -4.06
C GLN A 240 -18.76 15.66 -3.44
N GLY A 241 -18.31 14.41 -3.20
CA GLY A 241 -19.12 13.32 -2.68
C GLY A 241 -18.36 12.00 -2.53
N SER A 242 -19.08 10.95 -2.11
CA SER A 242 -18.53 9.61 -1.89
C SER A 242 -18.34 8.83 -3.19
N TYR A 243 -17.44 7.85 -3.18
CA TYR A 243 -17.12 6.99 -4.33
C TYR A 243 -18.35 6.24 -4.85
N ALA A 244 -19.08 5.56 -3.96
CA ALA A 244 -20.28 4.83 -4.31
C ALA A 244 -21.42 5.78 -4.77
N GLY A 245 -21.51 6.97 -4.15
CA GLY A 245 -22.44 8.02 -4.56
C GLY A 245 -22.19 8.50 -5.99
N THR A 246 -20.93 8.73 -6.37
CA THR A 246 -20.55 9.13 -7.74
C THR A 246 -20.87 8.05 -8.76
N VAL A 247 -20.54 6.78 -8.46
CA VAL A 247 -20.89 5.65 -9.33
C VAL A 247 -22.42 5.57 -9.53
N SER A 248 -23.19 5.64 -8.44
CA SER A 248 -24.66 5.64 -8.52
C SER A 248 -25.21 6.84 -9.30
N TRP A 249 -24.60 8.02 -9.15
CA TRP A 249 -25.02 9.24 -9.85
C TRP A 249 -24.85 9.12 -11.37
N PHE A 250 -23.73 8.58 -11.85
CA PHE A 250 -23.51 8.39 -13.29
C PHE A 250 -24.41 7.30 -13.91
N GLN A 251 -25.02 6.43 -13.10
CA GLN A 251 -26.07 5.49 -13.52
C GLN A 251 -27.48 6.10 -13.50
N ASN A 252 -27.67 7.31 -12.94
CA ASN A 252 -28.98 7.95 -12.87
C ASN A 252 -29.35 8.55 -14.24
N PRO A 253 -30.50 8.19 -14.84
CA PRO A 253 -30.92 8.71 -16.14
C PRO A 253 -31.22 10.22 -16.15
N SER A 254 -31.39 10.85 -14.99
CA SER A 254 -31.58 12.29 -14.85
C SER A 254 -30.29 13.07 -14.60
N ALA A 255 -29.14 12.41 -14.44
CA ALA A 255 -27.88 13.11 -14.15
C ALA A 255 -27.39 13.94 -15.33
N GLY A 256 -27.48 13.42 -16.56
CA GLY A 256 -26.99 14.09 -17.76
C GLY A 256 -25.46 14.31 -17.78
N VAL A 257 -24.72 13.66 -16.88
CA VAL A 257 -23.26 13.77 -16.70
C VAL A 257 -22.64 12.39 -16.43
N SER A 258 -21.37 12.22 -16.80
CA SER A 258 -20.59 11.01 -16.55
C SER A 258 -19.09 11.28 -16.68
N ALA A 259 -18.26 10.42 -16.09
CA ALA A 259 -16.81 10.38 -16.32
C ALA A 259 -16.36 8.98 -16.77
N HIS A 260 -15.10 8.88 -17.22
CA HIS A 260 -14.55 7.61 -17.68
C HIS A 260 -14.14 6.74 -16.50
N TYR A 261 -13.51 7.35 -15.48
CA TYR A 261 -13.00 6.66 -14.32
C TYR A 261 -13.42 7.36 -13.02
N VAL A 262 -13.59 6.58 -11.94
CA VAL A 262 -13.80 7.07 -10.57
C VAL A 262 -12.79 6.38 -9.66
N VAL A 263 -12.11 7.13 -8.78
CA VAL A 263 -11.04 6.67 -7.87
C VAL A 263 -11.50 6.87 -6.43
N LYS A 264 -11.43 5.79 -5.65
CA LYS A 264 -11.79 5.77 -4.23
C LYS A 264 -10.69 6.38 -3.38
N SER A 265 -11.06 7.21 -2.41
CA SER A 265 -10.15 7.88 -1.49
C SER A 265 -9.52 6.89 -0.51
N SER A 266 -10.27 5.95 0.06
CA SER A 266 -9.74 5.13 1.15
C SER A 266 -8.59 4.20 0.76
N ASN A 267 -8.62 3.67 -0.47
CA ASN A 267 -7.72 2.60 -0.91
C ASN A 267 -7.33 2.68 -2.40
N GLY A 268 -7.72 3.75 -3.12
CA GLY A 268 -7.36 3.94 -4.52
C GLY A 268 -8.15 3.10 -5.54
N GLU A 269 -9.19 2.35 -5.12
CA GLU A 269 -9.96 1.50 -6.04
C GLU A 269 -10.53 2.27 -7.24
N ILE A 270 -10.36 1.74 -8.45
CA ILE A 270 -10.74 2.42 -9.70
C ILE A 270 -11.95 1.74 -10.35
N THR A 271 -12.99 2.51 -10.65
CA THR A 271 -14.11 2.09 -11.50
C THR A 271 -14.00 2.74 -12.86
N GLN A 272 -14.00 1.98 -13.94
CA GLN A 272 -14.28 2.49 -15.28
C GLN A 272 -15.79 2.46 -15.55
N MET A 273 -16.34 3.57 -16.01
CA MET A 273 -17.78 3.75 -16.24
C MET A 273 -18.17 4.07 -17.68
N VAL A 274 -17.26 4.69 -18.44
CA VAL A 274 -17.45 4.98 -19.87
C VAL A 274 -16.21 4.50 -20.60
N ARG A 275 -16.39 3.92 -21.80
CA ARG A 275 -15.25 3.51 -22.65
C ARG A 275 -14.45 4.74 -23.03
N GLU A 276 -13.13 4.64 -23.09
CA GLU A 276 -12.26 5.75 -23.50
C GLU A 276 -12.53 6.19 -24.94
N GLY A 277 -12.99 5.26 -25.78
CA GLY A 277 -13.45 5.53 -27.14
C GLY A 277 -14.78 6.28 -27.24
N ASP A 278 -15.56 6.32 -26.16
CA ASP A 278 -16.82 7.07 -26.06
C ASP A 278 -16.57 8.46 -25.46
N THR A 279 -17.55 9.36 -25.58
CA THR A 279 -17.48 10.72 -25.06
C THR A 279 -18.30 10.85 -23.78
N ALA A 280 -17.64 10.74 -22.63
CA ALA A 280 -18.26 11.04 -21.33
C ALA A 280 -18.60 12.53 -21.18
N TYR A 281 -19.63 12.85 -20.41
CA TYR A 281 -20.11 14.23 -20.20
C TYR A 281 -19.57 14.80 -18.88
N HIS A 282 -18.27 15.10 -18.82
CA HIS A 282 -17.58 15.52 -17.58
C HIS A 282 -16.96 16.93 -17.62
N ALA A 283 -16.65 17.47 -18.80
CA ALA A 283 -15.83 18.67 -18.95
C ALA A 283 -16.24 19.56 -20.15
N ARG A 284 -17.54 19.64 -20.43
CA ARG A 284 -18.13 20.55 -21.44
C ARG A 284 -17.43 20.47 -22.81
N SER A 285 -16.78 21.55 -23.24
CA SER A 285 -16.09 21.64 -24.53
C SER A 285 -14.89 20.70 -24.66
N ALA A 286 -14.38 20.17 -23.54
CA ALA A 286 -13.28 19.21 -23.53
C ALA A 286 -13.71 17.75 -23.69
N ASN A 287 -15.01 17.44 -23.53
CA ASN A 287 -15.53 16.07 -23.65
C ASN A 287 -14.98 15.32 -24.88
N PRO A 288 -14.94 15.90 -26.10
CA PRO A 288 -14.51 15.15 -27.28
C PRO A 288 -13.04 14.69 -27.30
N TYR A 289 -12.14 15.37 -26.56
CA TYR A 289 -10.70 15.14 -26.61
C TYR A 289 -10.07 14.79 -25.26
N ALA A 290 -10.89 14.61 -24.22
CA ALA A 290 -10.43 14.31 -22.87
C ALA A 290 -10.85 12.92 -22.38
N VAL A 291 -10.09 12.40 -21.42
CA VAL A 291 -10.50 11.31 -20.50
C VAL A 291 -10.61 11.91 -19.11
N GLY A 292 -11.75 11.73 -18.45
CA GLY A 292 -12.05 12.27 -17.12
C GLY A 292 -11.91 11.23 -16.01
N ILE A 293 -11.19 11.59 -14.95
CA ILE A 293 -10.98 10.79 -13.75
C ILE A 293 -11.53 11.55 -12.53
N GLU A 294 -12.56 10.99 -11.92
CA GLU A 294 -13.25 11.51 -10.74
C GLU A 294 -12.62 10.98 -9.46
N HIS A 295 -12.27 11.87 -8.52
CA HIS A 295 -11.66 11.49 -7.24
C HIS A 295 -12.63 11.74 -6.10
N GLU A 296 -12.95 10.69 -5.35
CA GLU A 296 -13.81 10.77 -4.16
C GLU A 296 -13.33 11.85 -3.17
N GLY A 297 -14.21 12.75 -2.78
CA GLY A 297 -13.95 13.70 -1.69
C GLY A 297 -14.43 15.10 -1.96
N PHE A 298 -13.95 16.04 -1.14
CA PHE A 298 -14.34 17.45 -1.16
C PHE A 298 -13.11 18.35 -1.30
N VAL A 299 -13.17 19.35 -2.19
CA VAL A 299 -12.00 20.18 -2.58
C VAL A 299 -11.41 21.00 -1.43
N ASP A 300 -12.20 21.28 -0.40
CA ASP A 300 -11.84 22.06 0.78
C ASP A 300 -11.28 21.21 1.93
N ASN A 301 -11.28 19.88 1.79
CA ASN A 301 -10.84 18.96 2.85
C ASN A 301 -9.70 18.04 2.35
N PRO A 302 -8.43 18.36 2.64
CA PRO A 302 -7.27 17.62 2.14
C PRO A 302 -7.19 16.17 2.67
N ALA A 303 -7.92 15.80 3.73
CA ALA A 303 -7.90 14.43 4.25
C ALA A 303 -8.47 13.39 3.26
N TRP A 304 -9.23 13.85 2.24
CA TRP A 304 -9.73 13.01 1.16
C TRP A 304 -8.68 12.72 0.09
N PHE A 305 -7.63 13.52 -0.03
CA PHE A 305 -6.57 13.31 -1.00
C PHE A 305 -5.50 12.42 -0.38
N THR A 306 -5.91 11.18 -0.14
CA THR A 306 -5.02 10.17 0.41
C THR A 306 -3.95 9.82 -0.59
N ASP A 307 -2.88 9.31 -0.04
CA ASP A 307 -1.77 8.79 -0.78
C ASP A 307 -2.17 7.64 -1.73
N ALA A 308 -2.99 6.69 -1.26
CA ALA A 308 -3.52 5.59 -2.06
C ALA A 308 -4.32 6.07 -3.30
N MET A 309 -5.11 7.14 -3.15
CA MET A 309 -5.81 7.78 -4.26
C MET A 309 -4.83 8.40 -5.26
N TYR A 310 -3.88 9.22 -4.80
CA TYR A 310 -2.89 9.86 -5.67
C TYR A 310 -2.11 8.83 -6.48
N ARG A 311 -1.63 7.77 -5.83
CA ARG A 311 -0.84 6.70 -6.44
C ARG A 311 -1.64 5.91 -7.48
N SER A 312 -2.86 5.48 -7.15
CA SER A 312 -3.71 4.72 -8.08
C SER A 312 -4.11 5.56 -9.29
N SER A 313 -4.50 6.81 -9.04
CA SER A 313 -4.83 7.75 -10.11
C SER A 313 -3.62 8.10 -10.98
N ALA A 314 -2.43 8.24 -10.40
CA ALA A 314 -1.21 8.53 -11.14
C ALA A 314 -0.81 7.35 -12.05
N ALA A 315 -1.00 6.11 -11.59
CA ALA A 315 -0.79 4.91 -12.40
C ALA A 315 -1.76 4.85 -13.59
N LEU A 316 -3.05 5.11 -13.36
CA LEU A 316 -4.05 5.22 -14.41
C LEU A 316 -3.70 6.33 -15.41
N THR A 317 -3.34 7.52 -14.92
CA THR A 317 -2.93 8.65 -15.76
C THR A 317 -1.68 8.33 -16.58
N ARG A 318 -0.69 7.65 -15.99
CA ARG A 318 0.49 7.17 -16.72
C ARG A 318 0.09 6.21 -17.84
N TYR A 319 -0.75 5.21 -17.56
CA TYR A 319 -1.27 4.30 -18.58
C TYR A 319 -1.97 5.06 -19.72
N LEU A 320 -2.83 6.04 -19.41
CA LEU A 320 -3.51 6.85 -20.41
C LEU A 320 -2.52 7.70 -21.23
N CYS A 321 -1.53 8.29 -20.58
CA CYS A 321 -0.47 9.03 -21.26
C CYS A 321 0.33 8.13 -22.21
N ASP A 322 0.72 6.93 -21.78
CA ASP A 322 1.47 5.99 -22.60
C ASP A 322 0.64 5.45 -23.78
N LYS A 323 -0.61 5.04 -23.52
CA LYS A 323 -1.56 4.55 -24.53
C LYS A 323 -1.84 5.58 -25.62
N TYR A 324 -1.99 6.85 -25.25
CA TYR A 324 -2.36 7.93 -26.17
C TYR A 324 -1.19 8.83 -26.57
N GLY A 325 0.05 8.51 -26.17
CA GLY A 325 1.26 9.28 -26.49
C GLY A 325 1.20 10.73 -25.99
N LEU A 326 0.72 10.94 -24.76
CA LEU A 326 0.59 12.26 -24.14
C LEU A 326 1.83 12.57 -23.27
N PRO A 327 2.34 13.81 -23.27
CA PRO A 327 3.39 14.22 -22.33
C PRO A 327 2.92 14.07 -20.87
N LYS A 328 3.69 13.39 -20.01
CA LYS A 328 3.40 13.18 -18.58
C LYS A 328 3.62 14.44 -17.73
N THR A 329 3.07 15.57 -18.18
CA THR A 329 3.22 16.89 -17.57
C THR A 329 1.88 17.61 -17.55
N ARG A 330 1.87 18.78 -16.90
CA ARG A 330 0.69 19.64 -16.78
C ARG A 330 0.17 20.21 -18.12
N THR A 331 0.86 19.96 -19.23
CA THR A 331 0.36 20.35 -20.56
C THR A 331 -0.78 19.44 -21.04
N SER A 332 -0.73 18.15 -20.73
CA SER A 332 -1.74 17.16 -21.12
C SER A 332 -2.56 16.64 -19.92
N ILE A 333 -2.05 16.79 -18.70
CA ILE A 333 -2.75 16.42 -17.46
C ILE A 333 -3.28 17.71 -16.82
N LYS A 334 -4.59 17.91 -16.81
CA LYS A 334 -5.24 19.15 -16.36
C LYS A 334 -6.26 18.89 -15.25
N GLY A 335 -6.44 19.86 -14.37
CA GLY A 335 -7.60 19.94 -13.49
C GLY A 335 -8.81 20.41 -14.25
N HIS A 336 -10.00 20.04 -13.79
CA HIS A 336 -11.24 20.48 -14.41
C HIS A 336 -11.35 22.01 -14.49
N ASN A 337 -10.94 22.72 -13.44
CA ASN A 337 -10.89 24.18 -13.34
C ASN A 337 -9.95 24.86 -14.38
N GLU A 338 -9.06 24.12 -15.02
CA GLU A 338 -8.13 24.64 -16.03
C GLU A 338 -8.68 24.53 -17.46
N LEU A 339 -9.87 23.95 -17.63
CA LEU A 339 -10.48 23.73 -18.93
C LEU A 339 -11.35 24.92 -19.39
N PRO A 340 -11.39 25.22 -20.70
CA PRO A 340 -12.14 26.36 -21.21
C PRO A 340 -13.64 26.27 -20.94
N GLY A 341 -14.21 27.34 -20.40
CA GLY A 341 -15.65 27.49 -20.18
C GLY A 341 -16.19 26.69 -18.99
N ASN A 342 -15.32 26.28 -18.06
CA ASN A 342 -15.73 25.64 -16.82
C ASN A 342 -16.07 26.67 -15.72
N ASP A 343 -17.06 26.36 -14.90
CA ASP A 343 -17.55 27.08 -13.73
C ASP A 343 -17.25 26.35 -12.41
N HIS A 344 -16.61 25.18 -12.48
CA HIS A 344 -16.21 24.39 -11.31
C HIS A 344 -14.79 24.73 -10.84
N THR A 345 -14.52 24.49 -9.56
CA THR A 345 -13.26 24.82 -8.88
C THR A 345 -12.35 23.60 -8.66
N ASP A 346 -12.81 22.39 -9.00
CA ASP A 346 -12.09 21.15 -8.77
C ASP A 346 -10.90 20.95 -9.73
N PRO A 347 -9.83 20.24 -9.32
CA PRO A 347 -9.66 19.48 -8.08
C PRO A 347 -9.35 20.34 -6.83
N GLY A 348 -9.33 21.67 -6.99
CA GLY A 348 -9.20 22.62 -5.89
C GLY A 348 -7.76 22.87 -5.42
N PRO A 349 -7.58 23.80 -4.46
CA PRO A 349 -6.25 24.24 -4.01
C PRO A 349 -5.49 23.17 -3.22
N ASN A 350 -6.20 22.19 -2.65
CA ASN A 350 -5.62 21.13 -1.84
C ASN A 350 -5.08 19.95 -2.68
N TRP A 351 -5.34 19.93 -3.99
CA TRP A 351 -4.77 18.91 -4.87
C TRP A 351 -3.28 19.19 -5.13
N ASN A 352 -2.41 18.30 -4.65
CA ASN A 352 -0.97 18.44 -4.75
C ASN A 352 -0.48 17.99 -6.13
N TRP A 353 -0.48 18.94 -7.07
CA TRP A 353 -0.04 18.69 -8.44
C TRP A 353 1.42 18.24 -8.56
N ASN A 354 2.31 18.74 -7.71
CA ASN A 354 3.72 18.34 -7.75
C ASN A 354 3.88 16.87 -7.35
N TYR A 355 3.20 16.47 -6.27
CA TYR A 355 3.16 15.09 -5.82
C TYR A 355 2.52 14.17 -6.86
N TYR A 356 1.37 14.58 -7.41
CA TYR A 356 0.68 13.77 -8.41
C TYR A 356 1.51 13.57 -9.69
N ILE A 357 2.14 14.63 -10.20
CA ILE A 357 2.98 14.54 -11.41
C ILE A 357 4.27 13.76 -11.15
N SER A 358 4.86 13.83 -9.96
CA SER A 358 6.03 13.00 -9.65
C SER A 358 5.66 11.50 -9.68
N LEU A 359 4.53 11.11 -9.10
CA LEU A 359 4.01 9.75 -9.15
C LEU A 359 3.71 9.27 -10.58
N VAL A 360 3.16 10.13 -11.44
CA VAL A 360 2.91 9.79 -12.87
C VAL A 360 4.22 9.48 -13.58
N ASN A 361 5.32 10.18 -13.24
CA ASN A 361 6.62 10.02 -13.89
C ASN A 361 7.51 8.91 -13.30
N ALA A 362 7.25 8.45 -12.07
CA ALA A 362 8.06 7.46 -11.34
C ALA A 362 8.06 6.02 -11.90
N GLY A 363 7.57 5.77 -13.12
CA GLY A 363 7.36 4.43 -13.70
C GLY A 363 8.30 4.07 -14.84
N GLY A 364 9.57 4.49 -14.79
CA GLY A 364 10.59 4.17 -15.79
C GLY A 364 11.48 3.03 -15.32
N SER A 365 11.39 1.89 -16.00
CA SER A 365 12.30 0.74 -16.02
C SER A 365 13.69 0.94 -15.38
N GLY A 366 13.86 0.44 -14.16
CA GLY A 366 15.18 0.12 -13.59
C GLY A 366 15.16 -1.35 -13.22
N GLY A 367 15.97 -2.17 -13.89
CA GLY A 367 16.27 -3.52 -13.39
C GLY A 367 16.85 -3.34 -12.00
N ARG A 368 16.13 -3.81 -10.99
CA ARG A 368 16.48 -3.60 -9.59
C ARG A 368 17.56 -4.59 -9.22
N TYR A 369 18.75 -4.06 -8.92
CA TYR A 369 19.70 -4.76 -8.07
C TYR A 369 18.99 -5.07 -6.75
N LEU A 370 18.91 -6.35 -6.38
CA LEU A 370 18.46 -6.78 -5.08
C LEU A 370 19.73 -7.08 -4.28
N ALA A 371 20.08 -6.18 -3.35
CA ALA A 371 21.15 -6.36 -2.39
C ALA A 371 20.49 -6.38 -1.00
N GLY A 372 20.28 -7.58 -0.47
CA GLY A 372 19.59 -7.81 0.81
C GLY A 372 19.90 -9.22 1.32
N SER A 373 19.68 -9.41 2.62
CA SER A 373 19.84 -10.67 3.35
C SER A 373 18.84 -11.74 2.90
N PRO A 374 19.02 -13.00 3.36
CA PRO A 374 18.01 -14.04 3.30
C PRO A 374 16.66 -13.59 3.94
N THR A 375 15.64 -14.44 3.93
CA THR A 375 14.24 -14.03 4.18
C THR A 375 13.55 -14.92 5.21
N ASP A 376 13.96 -14.92 6.48
CA ASP A 376 13.25 -15.62 7.56
C ASP A 376 12.17 -14.72 8.18
N PHE A 377 11.02 -14.62 7.52
CA PHE A 377 9.91 -13.82 8.02
C PHE A 377 9.27 -14.42 9.28
N THR A 378 9.54 -15.68 9.60
CA THR A 378 8.94 -16.41 10.73
C THR A 378 9.79 -16.43 12.00
N GLY A 379 11.10 -16.26 11.86
CA GLY A 379 12.10 -16.43 12.90
C GLY A 379 12.32 -17.89 13.29
N ASP A 380 12.09 -18.82 12.35
CA ASP A 380 12.20 -20.26 12.59
C ASP A 380 13.54 -20.88 12.13
N GLY A 381 14.45 -20.03 11.63
CA GLY A 381 15.78 -20.37 11.16
C GLY A 381 15.77 -21.00 9.76
N ARG A 382 14.71 -20.80 8.99
CA ARG A 382 14.64 -21.16 7.57
C ARG A 382 14.19 -19.96 6.78
N ASP A 383 14.81 -19.79 5.63
CA ASP A 383 14.38 -18.76 4.71
C ASP A 383 13.05 -19.14 4.05
N ASP A 384 12.21 -18.13 3.90
CA ASP A 384 10.93 -18.16 3.22
C ASP A 384 11.09 -17.59 1.80
N ILE A 385 9.98 -17.35 1.11
CA ILE A 385 9.98 -16.58 -0.13
C ILE A 385 8.84 -15.57 -0.11
N VAL A 386 9.03 -14.43 -0.76
CA VAL A 386 8.04 -13.36 -0.81
C VAL A 386 7.71 -12.95 -2.24
N SER A 387 6.45 -12.60 -2.47
CA SER A 387 5.97 -11.99 -3.70
C SER A 387 5.24 -10.68 -3.41
N PHE A 388 5.65 -9.64 -4.13
CA PHE A 388 5.00 -8.33 -4.14
C PHE A 388 4.27 -8.15 -5.45
N THR A 389 2.94 -8.10 -5.38
CA THR A 389 2.12 -7.90 -6.58
C THR A 389 2.27 -6.49 -7.12
N GLN A 390 2.59 -6.32 -8.41
CA GLN A 390 2.66 -4.99 -9.02
C GLN A 390 1.29 -4.65 -9.64
N GLY A 391 0.31 -4.32 -8.78
CA GLY A 391 -1.10 -4.14 -9.14
C GLY A 391 -1.81 -3.03 -8.34
N SER A 392 -3.14 -2.93 -8.41
CA SER A 392 -3.90 -1.93 -7.62
C SER A 392 -3.90 -2.19 -6.12
N LEU A 393 -3.64 -3.44 -5.72
CA LEU A 393 -3.64 -3.85 -4.32
C LEU A 393 -2.24 -3.85 -3.71
N ASN A 394 -1.17 -3.96 -4.51
CA ASN A 394 0.22 -4.14 -4.05
C ASN A 394 0.30 -5.04 -2.81
N ASP A 395 -0.36 -6.19 -2.93
CA ASP A 395 -0.43 -7.22 -1.91
C ASP A 395 0.93 -7.93 -1.81
N VAL A 396 1.28 -8.30 -0.58
CA VAL A 396 2.46 -9.08 -0.23
C VAL A 396 2.04 -10.48 0.19
N TYR A 397 2.57 -11.49 -0.49
CA TYR A 397 2.35 -12.89 -0.21
C TYR A 397 3.66 -13.52 0.23
N VAL A 398 3.64 -14.23 1.35
CA VAL A 398 4.80 -14.99 1.84
C VAL A 398 4.45 -16.46 1.75
N ALA A 399 5.37 -17.26 1.23
CA ALA A 399 5.30 -18.70 1.33
C ALA A 399 6.40 -19.18 2.28
N THR A 400 5.99 -19.75 3.42
CA THR A 400 6.93 -20.13 4.46
C THR A 400 7.59 -21.47 4.18
N SER A 401 8.87 -21.63 4.49
CA SER A 401 9.57 -22.88 4.30
C SER A 401 9.25 -23.91 5.38
N THR A 402 9.15 -25.17 4.94
CA THR A 402 9.04 -26.36 5.82
C THR A 402 10.34 -27.15 5.91
N GLY A 403 11.40 -26.65 5.26
CA GLY A 403 12.67 -27.33 5.07
C GLY A 403 12.71 -28.35 3.91
N SER A 404 11.58 -28.51 3.20
CA SER A 404 11.49 -29.40 2.03
C SER A 404 10.48 -28.96 0.97
N ALA A 405 9.76 -27.87 1.22
CA ALA A 405 8.77 -27.24 0.36
C ALA A 405 8.38 -25.87 0.95
N PHE A 406 7.83 -24.98 0.13
CA PHE A 406 7.18 -23.76 0.62
C PHE A 406 5.67 -23.97 0.80
N THR A 407 5.04 -23.23 1.72
CA THR A 407 3.60 -23.33 1.98
C THR A 407 2.97 -21.95 2.20
N GLY A 408 1.68 -21.77 1.92
CA GLY A 408 0.95 -20.56 2.33
C GLY A 408 0.68 -19.51 1.25
N THR A 409 0.80 -19.84 -0.04
CA THR A 409 0.68 -18.91 -1.19
C THR A 409 -0.66 -18.23 -1.44
N SER A 410 -1.70 -18.59 -0.68
CA SER A 410 -2.97 -17.85 -0.66
C SER A 410 -3.11 -16.92 0.56
N VAL A 411 -2.13 -16.91 1.46
CA VAL A 411 -2.14 -16.08 2.66
C VAL A 411 -1.47 -14.77 2.30
N LYS A 412 -2.30 -13.74 2.18
CA LYS A 412 -1.84 -12.38 2.09
C LYS A 412 -1.30 -11.94 3.45
N TRP A 413 -0.03 -11.54 3.50
CA TRP A 413 0.62 -11.05 4.71
C TRP A 413 0.52 -9.53 4.85
N ASN A 414 0.41 -8.81 3.73
CA ASN A 414 0.16 -7.38 3.72
C ASN A 414 -0.65 -6.95 2.50
N ASP A 415 -1.39 -5.86 2.62
CA ASP A 415 -1.99 -5.14 1.51
C ASP A 415 -1.36 -3.75 1.35
N PHE A 416 -1.15 -3.33 0.10
CA PHE A 416 -0.68 -1.99 -0.26
C PHE A 416 0.77 -1.66 0.14
N PHE A 417 1.67 -2.65 0.11
CA PHE A 417 3.10 -2.45 0.33
C PHE A 417 3.91 -2.82 -0.91
N GLY A 418 4.85 -1.97 -1.28
CA GLY A 418 5.75 -2.18 -2.42
C GLY A 418 5.14 -1.83 -3.77
N LEU A 419 4.96 -0.53 -3.99
CA LEU A 419 4.32 0.00 -5.18
C LEU A 419 5.21 -0.09 -6.44
N ASN A 420 4.54 0.02 -7.59
CA ASN A 420 5.20 0.17 -8.89
C ASN A 420 6.24 1.31 -8.87
N GLY A 421 7.52 0.96 -9.02
CA GLY A 421 8.64 1.91 -8.99
C GLY A 421 9.52 1.83 -7.74
N GLU A 422 9.03 1.30 -6.62
CA GLU A 422 9.78 1.20 -5.35
C GLU A 422 10.70 -0.03 -5.27
N THR A 423 11.97 0.10 -4.86
CA THR A 423 12.81 -1.09 -4.60
C THR A 423 12.38 -1.75 -3.30
N LEU A 424 12.19 -3.05 -3.34
CA LEU A 424 11.69 -3.86 -2.22
C LEU A 424 12.80 -4.79 -1.80
N LEU A 425 13.06 -4.81 -0.50
CA LEU A 425 14.08 -5.62 0.16
C LEU A 425 13.52 -6.16 1.48
N SER A 426 14.26 -7.04 2.11
CA SER A 426 13.95 -7.64 3.40
C SER A 426 15.14 -7.52 4.35
N GLY A 427 14.85 -7.67 5.64
CA GLY A 427 15.85 -7.75 6.70
C GLY A 427 15.27 -7.49 8.08
N ASP A 428 15.90 -8.00 9.15
CA ASP A 428 15.50 -7.80 10.55
C ASP A 428 15.90 -6.41 11.02
N VAL A 429 15.20 -5.38 10.52
CA VAL A 429 15.51 -4.00 10.85
C VAL A 429 15.13 -3.64 12.28
N ASN A 430 14.39 -4.50 12.99
CA ASN A 430 13.91 -4.25 14.34
C ASN A 430 14.65 -5.04 15.44
N GLY A 431 15.38 -6.09 15.06
CA GLY A 431 16.18 -6.94 15.92
C GLY A 431 15.37 -7.98 16.70
N ASP A 432 14.20 -8.41 16.20
CA ASP A 432 13.36 -9.41 16.86
C ASP A 432 13.53 -10.84 16.31
N GLY A 433 14.54 -11.04 15.46
CA GLY A 433 14.88 -12.29 14.82
C GLY A 433 13.91 -12.70 13.73
N LYS A 434 13.20 -11.75 13.12
CA LYS A 434 12.34 -11.98 11.96
C LYS A 434 12.61 -10.89 10.94
N ASP A 435 12.71 -11.29 9.69
CA ASP A 435 12.87 -10.30 8.64
C ASP A 435 11.60 -9.49 8.45
N ASP A 436 11.79 -8.22 8.18
CA ASP A 436 10.77 -7.25 7.84
C ASP A 436 10.83 -6.97 6.34
N VAL A 437 9.85 -6.25 5.80
CA VAL A 437 9.92 -5.76 4.41
C VAL A 437 10.17 -4.25 4.38
N VAL A 438 11.10 -3.84 3.51
CA VAL A 438 11.59 -2.47 3.36
C VAL A 438 11.34 -1.99 1.92
N ALA A 439 10.74 -0.82 1.78
CA ALA A 439 10.45 -0.20 0.48
C ALA A 439 11.15 1.16 0.33
N PHE A 440 12.05 1.24 -0.65
CA PHE A 440 12.72 2.47 -1.09
C PHE A 440 11.95 3.11 -2.23
N THR A 441 11.43 4.32 -2.02
CA THR A 441 10.45 4.90 -2.95
C THR A 441 11.06 5.62 -4.16
N HIS A 442 12.37 5.93 -4.19
CA HIS A 442 13.13 6.57 -5.28
C HIS A 442 12.62 7.93 -5.79
N GLY A 443 11.43 8.39 -5.38
CA GLY A 443 10.82 9.64 -5.82
C GLY A 443 11.46 10.89 -5.22
N THR A 444 10.86 12.06 -5.45
CA THR A 444 11.36 13.34 -4.90
C THR A 444 11.43 13.38 -3.37
N LEU A 445 10.60 12.57 -2.71
CA LEU A 445 10.66 12.39 -1.26
C LEU A 445 11.66 11.31 -0.87
N ALA A 446 11.88 10.31 -1.73
CA ALA A 446 12.72 9.13 -1.49
C ALA A 446 12.56 8.58 -0.06
N ASP A 447 11.31 8.51 0.41
CA ASP A 447 11.00 7.96 1.72
C ASP A 447 11.33 6.45 1.75
N VAL A 448 11.64 5.93 2.94
CA VAL A 448 11.79 4.50 3.22
C VAL A 448 10.67 4.05 4.15
N TYR A 449 9.91 3.06 3.70
CA TYR A 449 8.82 2.45 4.46
C TYR A 449 9.22 1.05 4.94
N VAL A 450 8.80 0.70 6.14
CA VAL A 450 9.01 -0.62 6.74
C VAL A 450 7.67 -1.17 7.19
N ALA A 451 7.41 -2.44 6.87
CA ALA A 451 6.31 -3.20 7.47
C ALA A 451 6.90 -4.36 8.27
N LEU A 452 6.72 -4.27 9.60
CA LEU A 452 7.30 -5.24 10.53
C LEU A 452 6.62 -6.61 10.44
N SER A 453 7.38 -7.69 10.44
CA SER A 453 6.85 -9.04 10.52
C SER A 453 6.36 -9.38 11.93
N THR A 454 5.31 -10.18 11.97
CA THR A 454 4.79 -10.80 13.20
C THR A 454 5.05 -12.30 13.25
N GLY A 455 5.75 -12.84 12.24
CA GLY A 455 5.90 -14.28 11.99
C GLY A 455 4.72 -14.95 11.30
N THR A 456 3.63 -14.22 11.05
CA THR A 456 2.44 -14.74 10.36
C THR A 456 1.74 -13.72 9.45
N SER A 457 2.19 -12.46 9.48
CA SER A 457 1.69 -11.33 8.70
C SER A 457 2.65 -10.14 8.87
N PHE A 458 2.56 -9.13 8.02
CA PHE A 458 3.23 -7.85 8.23
C PHE A 458 2.28 -6.81 8.83
N GLY A 459 2.80 -5.93 9.68
CA GLY A 459 2.11 -4.73 10.15
C GLY A 459 1.85 -3.71 9.03
N GLY A 460 1.16 -2.61 9.34
CA GLY A 460 1.00 -1.54 8.34
C GLY A 460 2.34 -0.89 8.01
N GLY A 461 2.57 -0.57 6.73
CA GLY A 461 3.79 0.12 6.29
C GLY A 461 3.92 1.49 6.96
N LEU A 462 4.98 1.68 7.73
CA LEU A 462 5.31 2.93 8.41
C LEU A 462 6.53 3.56 7.77
N LYS A 463 6.53 4.88 7.66
CA LYS A 463 7.74 5.60 7.23
C LYS A 463 8.79 5.60 8.34
N TRP A 464 9.99 5.11 8.02
CA TRP A 464 11.11 5.00 8.96
C TRP A 464 12.25 5.96 8.64
N HIS A 465 12.38 6.42 7.40
CA HIS A 465 13.35 7.45 7.00
C HIS A 465 12.75 8.35 5.91
N ASP A 466 13.12 9.62 5.89
CA ASP A 466 12.83 10.58 4.84
C ASP A 466 14.04 10.77 3.93
N TRP A 467 13.85 10.73 2.62
CA TRP A 467 14.90 11.04 1.64
C TRP A 467 16.18 10.18 1.75
N PHE A 468 16.09 8.95 1.26
CA PHE A 468 17.20 8.00 1.19
C PHE A 468 17.11 7.16 -0.08
N ALA A 469 18.25 6.91 -0.73
CA ALA A 469 18.33 6.33 -2.08
C ALA A 469 17.39 7.02 -3.11
N PRO A 470 17.48 8.36 -3.33
CA PRO A 470 16.67 9.04 -4.33
C PRO A 470 17.02 8.69 -5.78
N GLY A 471 16.06 8.86 -6.69
CA GLY A 471 16.30 8.84 -8.13
C GLY A 471 16.69 7.46 -8.67
N ALA A 472 17.97 7.32 -9.04
CA ALA A 472 18.52 6.10 -9.63
C ALA A 472 19.58 5.44 -8.71
N GLU A 473 19.68 5.91 -7.47
CA GLU A 473 20.55 5.30 -6.45
C GLU A 473 20.08 3.88 -6.13
N VAL A 474 21.01 3.02 -5.70
CA VAL A 474 20.71 1.63 -5.36
C VAL A 474 20.63 1.50 -3.85
N GLY A 475 19.45 1.14 -3.34
CA GLY A 475 19.24 0.82 -1.92
C GLY A 475 19.64 -0.62 -1.61
N ALA A 476 20.14 -0.85 -0.40
CA ALA A 476 20.42 -2.18 0.15
C ALA A 476 20.04 -2.22 1.66
N VAL A 477 19.87 -3.43 2.19
CA VAL A 477 19.51 -3.69 3.60
C VAL A 477 20.47 -4.74 4.18
N GLY A 478 21.04 -4.50 5.36
CA GLY A 478 21.95 -5.44 6.03
C GLY A 478 22.62 -4.85 7.28
N ASP A 479 23.06 -5.69 8.23
CA ASP A 479 23.69 -5.29 9.49
C ASP A 479 25.16 -4.91 9.31
N VAL A 480 25.41 -3.68 8.86
CA VAL A 480 26.77 -3.19 8.62
C VAL A 480 27.49 -2.77 9.90
N ASN A 481 26.81 -2.78 11.05
CA ASN A 481 27.38 -2.28 12.31
C ASN A 481 27.58 -3.36 13.38
N GLY A 482 26.95 -4.52 13.23
CA GLY A 482 27.08 -5.71 14.06
C GLY A 482 26.23 -5.63 15.33
N ASP A 483 25.15 -4.86 15.33
CA ASP A 483 24.25 -4.76 16.49
C ASP A 483 23.05 -5.71 16.43
N GLY A 484 23.00 -6.56 15.40
CA GLY A 484 21.96 -7.54 15.15
C GLY A 484 20.69 -6.93 14.58
N ARG A 485 20.78 -5.75 13.95
CA ARG A 485 19.67 -5.11 13.25
C ARG A 485 20.13 -4.67 11.89
N ASP A 486 19.29 -4.92 10.89
CA ASP A 486 19.63 -4.52 9.54
C ASP A 486 19.48 -3.00 9.37
N ASP A 487 20.52 -2.41 8.79
CA ASP A 487 20.63 -1.00 8.44
C ASP A 487 20.19 -0.78 6.99
N ILE A 488 20.03 0.48 6.58
CA ILE A 488 19.83 0.82 5.16
C ILE A 488 21.08 1.48 4.57
N ILE A 489 21.42 1.06 3.35
CA ILE A 489 22.57 1.53 2.60
C ILE A 489 22.09 2.10 1.26
N ALA A 490 22.70 3.19 0.80
CA ALA A 490 22.47 3.75 -0.53
C ALA A 490 23.81 3.90 -1.27
N PHE A 491 23.92 3.24 -2.41
CA PHE A 491 24.99 3.46 -3.38
C PHE A 491 24.51 4.52 -4.35
N THR A 492 25.21 5.67 -4.44
CA THR A 492 24.75 6.74 -5.33
C THR A 492 24.75 6.32 -6.80
N HIS A 493 25.59 5.31 -7.13
CA HIS A 493 25.67 4.66 -8.43
C HIS A 493 25.81 5.65 -9.60
N ASP A 494 26.50 6.76 -9.33
CA ASP A 494 26.79 7.84 -10.24
C ASP A 494 28.32 8.00 -10.42
N THR A 495 28.77 9.14 -10.95
CA THR A 495 30.21 9.38 -11.15
C THR A 495 30.99 9.56 -9.84
N ASN A 496 30.30 9.88 -8.75
CA ASN A 496 30.93 10.02 -7.44
C ASN A 496 30.96 8.67 -6.71
N ALA A 497 29.93 7.85 -6.92
CA ALA A 497 29.77 6.53 -6.31
C ALA A 497 30.00 6.56 -4.79
N ASP A 498 29.41 7.55 -4.12
CA ASP A 498 29.42 7.63 -2.67
C ASP A 498 28.51 6.54 -2.08
N VAL A 499 28.82 6.08 -0.87
CA VAL A 499 28.00 5.12 -0.12
C VAL A 499 27.53 5.77 1.18
N TYR A 500 26.21 5.82 1.34
CA TYR A 500 25.55 6.36 2.52
C TYR A 500 24.91 5.24 3.33
N VAL A 501 24.99 5.35 4.66
CA VAL A 501 24.40 4.40 5.61
C VAL A 501 23.52 5.16 6.59
N ALA A 502 22.32 4.66 6.85
CA ALA A 502 21.48 5.09 7.96
C ALA A 502 21.23 3.91 8.89
N LEU A 503 21.74 4.02 10.13
CA LEU A 503 21.69 2.94 11.11
C LEU A 503 20.27 2.74 11.66
N SER A 504 19.88 1.49 11.86
CA SER A 504 18.60 1.17 12.49
C SER A 504 18.61 1.49 13.99
N THR A 505 17.49 2.04 14.44
CA THR A 505 17.18 2.27 15.86
C THR A 505 16.22 1.21 16.42
N GLY A 506 15.78 0.27 15.58
CA GLY A 506 14.72 -0.71 15.86
C GLY A 506 13.29 -0.18 15.77
N THR A 507 13.13 1.13 15.52
CA THR A 507 11.81 1.78 15.35
C THR A 507 11.79 2.84 14.25
N GLY A 508 12.86 2.89 13.45
CA GLY A 508 13.19 3.94 12.49
C GLY A 508 14.68 3.91 12.16
N PHE A 509 15.11 4.67 11.15
CA PHE A 509 16.52 4.82 10.82
C PHE A 509 17.07 6.16 11.29
N GLY A 510 18.33 6.18 11.71
CA GLY A 510 19.09 7.40 12.03
C GLY A 510 19.40 8.24 10.78
N PRO A 511 20.20 9.32 10.90
CA PRO A 511 20.56 10.11 9.73
C PRO A 511 21.43 9.32 8.75
N GLY A 512 21.19 9.50 7.45
CA GLY A 512 22.08 9.02 6.39
C GLY A 512 23.45 9.72 6.42
N LEU A 513 24.50 8.96 6.70
CA LEU A 513 25.88 9.43 6.76
C LEU A 513 26.71 8.79 5.67
N LYS A 514 27.61 9.57 5.05
CA LYS A 514 28.55 9.02 4.08
C LYS A 514 29.60 8.16 4.80
N TRP A 515 29.66 6.88 4.44
CA TRP A 515 30.56 5.89 5.03
C TRP A 515 31.71 5.49 4.11
N HIS A 516 31.54 5.65 2.79
CA HIS A 516 32.58 5.39 1.80
C HIS A 516 32.44 6.33 0.60
N GLU A 517 33.53 6.52 -0.13
CA GLU A 517 33.58 7.29 -1.38
C GLU A 517 34.05 6.39 -2.52
N TYR A 518 33.50 6.60 -3.72
CA TYR A 518 33.92 5.91 -4.94
C TYR A 518 33.86 4.36 -4.88
N PHE A 519 32.66 3.82 -4.70
CA PHE A 519 32.38 2.40 -4.69
C PHE A 519 31.07 2.06 -5.42
N SER A 520 31.12 1.10 -6.35
CA SER A 520 29.99 0.72 -7.20
C SER A 520 29.48 1.85 -8.10
N ILE A 521 30.27 2.21 -9.10
CA ILE A 521 29.86 3.18 -10.13
C ILE A 521 28.78 2.60 -11.05
N ALA A 522 28.09 3.47 -11.80
CA ALA A 522 27.07 3.08 -12.77
C ALA A 522 27.53 1.92 -13.69
N GLY A 523 26.78 0.81 -13.67
CA GLY A 523 27.05 -0.37 -14.48
C GLY A 523 27.73 -1.52 -13.74
N GLU A 524 28.15 -1.31 -12.50
CA GLU A 524 28.56 -2.36 -11.58
C GLU A 524 27.35 -2.92 -10.79
N PHE A 525 27.53 -4.06 -10.12
CA PHE A 525 26.50 -4.69 -9.29
C PHE A 525 26.92 -4.59 -7.81
N PRO A 526 26.29 -3.72 -6.99
CA PRO A 526 26.55 -3.69 -5.54
C PRO A 526 25.84 -4.85 -4.82
N ALA A 527 26.46 -5.34 -3.75
CA ALA A 527 25.92 -6.35 -2.83
C ALA A 527 26.46 -6.13 -1.40
N LEU A 528 25.86 -6.83 -0.44
CA LEU A 528 26.25 -6.86 0.98
C LEU A 528 26.50 -8.31 1.41
N GLY A 529 27.29 -8.49 2.47
CA GLY A 529 27.44 -9.75 3.17
C GLY A 529 28.66 -9.79 4.10
N ASP A 530 28.62 -10.60 5.16
CA ASP A 530 29.73 -10.81 6.10
C ASP A 530 30.75 -11.77 5.50
N VAL A 531 31.52 -11.27 4.54
CA VAL A 531 32.48 -12.09 3.79
C VAL A 531 33.72 -12.42 4.63
N ASN A 532 33.87 -11.83 5.82
CA ASN A 532 35.03 -12.02 6.69
C ASN A 532 34.73 -12.79 8.00
N GLY A 533 33.45 -12.94 8.35
CA GLY A 533 32.96 -13.71 9.50
C GLY A 533 33.06 -12.94 10.82
N ASP A 534 33.01 -11.61 10.79
CA ASP A 534 33.08 -10.78 12.00
C ASP A 534 31.71 -10.31 12.52
N GLY A 535 30.63 -10.77 11.89
CA GLY A 535 29.25 -10.49 12.21
C GLY A 535 28.77 -9.13 11.69
N ARG A 536 29.40 -8.60 10.65
CA ARG A 536 29.03 -7.32 10.02
C ARG A 536 29.04 -7.46 8.52
N ASP A 537 28.01 -6.93 7.90
CA ASP A 537 27.94 -6.89 6.44
C ASP A 537 28.98 -5.93 5.87
N ASP A 538 29.79 -6.46 4.97
CA ASP A 538 30.74 -5.74 4.15
C ASP A 538 30.07 -5.26 2.86
N ILE A 539 30.65 -4.27 2.18
CA ILE A 539 30.18 -3.88 0.84
C ILE A 539 31.00 -4.59 -0.23
N ILE A 540 30.30 -5.13 -1.23
CA ILE A 540 30.86 -5.83 -2.38
C ILE A 540 30.38 -5.14 -3.66
N THR A 541 31.25 -4.98 -4.65
CA THR A 541 30.84 -4.62 -6.02
C THR A 541 31.43 -5.61 -7.01
N PHE A 542 30.57 -6.13 -7.88
CA PHE A 542 30.98 -6.88 -9.06
C PHE A 542 31.08 -5.87 -10.20
N THR A 543 32.27 -5.66 -10.74
CA THR A 543 32.45 -4.59 -11.73
C THR A 543 31.72 -4.88 -13.04
N GLN A 544 31.45 -6.16 -13.32
CA GLN A 544 30.77 -6.68 -14.51
C GLN A 544 31.40 -6.20 -15.84
N GLY A 545 31.01 -6.79 -16.97
CA GLY A 545 31.59 -6.46 -18.29
C GLY A 545 32.43 -7.60 -18.91
N PRO A 546 33.32 -7.31 -19.88
CA PRO A 546 34.06 -8.36 -20.58
C PRO A 546 35.07 -9.07 -19.65
N LEU A 547 35.54 -10.26 -20.05
CA LEU A 547 36.55 -11.09 -19.36
C LEU A 547 37.88 -10.39 -19.00
N THR A 548 38.03 -9.09 -19.24
CA THR A 548 39.21 -8.30 -18.86
C THR A 548 38.87 -7.24 -17.81
N ALA A 549 37.64 -7.22 -17.29
CA ALA A 549 37.12 -6.16 -16.43
C ALA A 549 36.02 -6.65 -15.44
N SER A 550 35.97 -7.95 -15.11
CA SER A 550 34.95 -8.55 -14.23
C SER A 550 35.57 -8.95 -12.88
N ASP A 551 35.96 -7.95 -12.10
CA ASP A 551 36.57 -8.13 -10.78
C ASP A 551 35.50 -8.08 -9.68
N VAL A 552 35.84 -8.66 -8.53
CA VAL A 552 35.07 -8.55 -7.29
C VAL A 552 35.86 -7.72 -6.30
N ILE A 553 35.31 -6.57 -5.94
CA ILE A 553 35.93 -5.61 -5.03
C ILE A 553 35.14 -5.60 -3.73
N VAL A 554 35.84 -5.71 -2.60
CA VAL A 554 35.28 -5.72 -1.25
C VAL A 554 35.85 -4.55 -0.45
N SER A 555 35.01 -3.85 0.30
CA SER A 555 35.45 -2.96 1.38
C SER A 555 34.83 -3.43 2.70
N LEU A 556 35.70 -3.82 3.64
CA LEU A 556 35.28 -4.38 4.93
C LEU A 556 34.64 -3.33 5.84
N SER A 557 33.59 -3.70 6.57
CA SER A 557 32.97 -2.84 7.57
C SER A 557 33.84 -2.69 8.82
N THR A 558 33.87 -1.47 9.34
CA THR A 558 34.50 -1.13 10.61
C THR A 558 33.48 -0.91 11.74
N GLY A 559 32.17 -1.03 11.44
CA GLY A 559 31.07 -0.70 12.33
C GLY A 559 30.73 0.79 12.44
N GLY A 560 31.44 1.65 11.69
CA GLY A 560 31.16 3.09 11.60
C GLY A 560 31.59 3.72 10.27
N GLY A 561 31.83 2.88 9.26
CA GLY A 561 32.39 3.20 7.96
C GLY A 561 32.97 1.96 7.28
N PHE A 562 33.36 2.08 6.02
CA PHE A 562 34.00 0.98 5.28
C PHE A 562 35.49 1.25 5.06
N GLY A 563 36.30 0.18 5.09
CA GLY A 563 37.73 0.21 4.84
C GLY A 563 38.09 0.51 3.38
N ALA A 564 39.38 0.49 3.07
CA ALA A 564 39.85 0.68 1.70
C ALA A 564 39.41 -0.50 0.80
N PRO A 565 39.01 -0.23 -0.46
CA PRO A 565 38.57 -1.27 -1.38
C PRO A 565 39.73 -2.20 -1.77
N GLN A 566 39.43 -3.49 -1.84
CA GLN A 566 40.37 -4.55 -2.17
C GLN A 566 39.78 -5.47 -3.23
N THR A 567 40.54 -5.79 -4.27
CA THR A 567 40.18 -6.85 -5.21
C THR A 567 40.35 -8.21 -4.54
N TRP A 568 39.25 -8.92 -4.34
CA TRP A 568 39.22 -10.24 -3.68
C TRP A 568 39.10 -11.39 -4.67
N HIS A 569 38.64 -11.13 -5.90
CA HIS A 569 38.56 -12.11 -6.98
C HIS A 569 38.56 -11.42 -8.35
N ASP A 570 38.97 -12.14 -9.39
CA ASP A 570 38.96 -11.71 -10.79
C ASP A 570 38.13 -12.66 -11.67
N LEU A 571 37.63 -12.19 -12.82
CA LEU A 571 36.89 -13.01 -13.79
C LEU A 571 35.62 -13.70 -13.21
N PHE A 572 34.84 -12.98 -12.41
CA PHE A 572 33.59 -13.49 -11.83
C PHE A 572 32.40 -12.59 -12.18
N ALA A 573 31.21 -13.17 -12.31
CA ALA A 573 29.99 -12.48 -12.74
C ALA A 573 30.18 -11.73 -14.08
N VAL A 574 30.66 -12.46 -15.09
CA VAL A 574 31.09 -11.91 -16.37
C VAL A 574 29.89 -11.48 -17.20
N GLY A 575 29.99 -10.34 -17.88
CA GLY A 575 28.96 -9.86 -18.79
C GLY A 575 27.65 -9.51 -18.07
N THR A 576 26.61 -10.33 -18.26
CA THR A 576 25.27 -10.12 -17.71
C THR A 576 24.85 -11.21 -16.74
N GLU A 577 25.82 -11.99 -16.23
CA GLU A 577 25.58 -12.96 -15.17
C GLU A 577 25.01 -12.26 -13.92
N GLN A 578 24.21 -12.97 -13.13
CA GLN A 578 23.53 -12.45 -11.95
C GLN A 578 24.30 -12.91 -10.70
N PRO A 579 25.07 -12.05 -10.01
CA PRO A 579 25.76 -12.43 -8.78
C PRO A 579 24.86 -12.37 -7.54
N ARG A 580 25.15 -13.20 -6.53
CA ARG A 580 24.59 -13.20 -5.16
C ARG A 580 25.69 -13.47 -4.15
N VAL A 581 25.44 -13.09 -2.90
CA VAL A 581 26.34 -13.22 -1.75
C VAL A 581 25.60 -13.97 -0.65
N GLY A 582 26.26 -14.93 0.02
CA GLY A 582 25.65 -15.73 1.11
C GLY A 582 26.50 -16.95 1.50
N ASP A 583 26.33 -17.49 2.71
CA ASP A 583 27.12 -18.59 3.27
C ASP A 583 26.68 -19.97 2.73
N ILE A 584 27.09 -20.28 1.49
CA ILE A 584 26.70 -21.53 0.82
C ILE A 584 27.41 -22.76 1.38
N ASN A 585 28.40 -22.59 2.26
CA ASN A 585 29.23 -23.68 2.78
C ASN A 585 29.08 -23.95 4.29
N GLY A 586 28.49 -23.00 5.01
CA GLY A 586 28.14 -23.10 6.43
C GLY A 586 29.32 -22.84 7.35
N ASP A 587 30.29 -22.04 6.92
CA ASP A 587 31.46 -21.68 7.74
C ASP A 587 31.34 -20.33 8.45
N GLY A 588 30.18 -19.67 8.31
CA GLY A 588 29.86 -18.37 8.90
C GLY A 588 30.47 -17.20 8.15
N ARG A 589 30.83 -17.38 6.87
CA ARG A 589 31.28 -16.31 5.99
C ARG A 589 30.52 -16.37 4.69
N ASP A 590 30.13 -15.21 4.21
CA ASP A 590 29.43 -15.14 2.94
C ASP A 590 30.38 -15.40 1.76
N ASP A 591 29.92 -16.29 0.89
CA ASP A 591 30.56 -16.68 -0.36
C ASP A 591 29.92 -15.91 -1.52
N ILE A 592 30.45 -16.09 -2.74
CA ILE A 592 29.86 -15.51 -3.96
C ILE A 592 29.38 -16.59 -4.91
N VAL A 593 28.18 -16.38 -5.45
CA VAL A 593 27.57 -17.23 -6.47
C VAL A 593 27.22 -16.38 -7.68
N THR A 594 27.41 -16.90 -8.89
CA THR A 594 26.91 -16.25 -10.10
C THR A 594 26.12 -17.19 -10.98
N PHE A 595 24.99 -16.69 -11.48
CA PHE A 595 24.06 -17.41 -12.32
C PHE A 595 24.13 -16.88 -13.74
N THR A 596 24.33 -17.78 -14.70
CA THR A 596 24.43 -17.37 -16.11
C THR A 596 23.12 -16.88 -16.70
N CYS A 597 21.98 -17.40 -16.22
CA CYS A 597 20.63 -17.04 -16.65
C CYS A 597 20.48 -16.97 -18.18
N ASN A 598 21.18 -17.88 -18.87
CA ASN A 598 21.21 -18.03 -20.32
C ASN A 598 20.76 -19.46 -20.68
N ALA A 599 20.95 -19.89 -21.93
CA ALA A 599 20.52 -21.23 -22.35
C ALA A 599 21.28 -22.38 -21.67
N ASP A 600 22.48 -22.13 -21.16
CA ASP A 600 23.29 -23.11 -20.44
C ASP A 600 22.86 -23.19 -18.96
N ALA A 601 22.38 -22.07 -18.39
CA ALA A 601 21.79 -22.01 -17.05
C ALA A 601 22.70 -22.56 -15.93
N ASP A 602 24.01 -22.42 -16.13
CA ASP A 602 25.06 -22.80 -15.18
C ASP A 602 25.11 -21.86 -13.96
N VAL A 603 25.55 -22.44 -12.84
CA VAL A 603 25.80 -21.76 -11.56
C VAL A 603 27.24 -21.99 -11.14
N TYR A 604 27.98 -20.91 -10.93
CA TYR A 604 29.37 -20.92 -10.47
C TYR A 604 29.46 -20.33 -9.07
N ALA A 605 30.35 -20.84 -8.24
CA ALA A 605 30.56 -20.32 -6.89
C ALA A 605 32.04 -20.21 -6.54
N ALA A 606 32.38 -19.21 -5.72
CA ALA A 606 33.70 -19.04 -5.14
C ALA A 606 33.59 -18.80 -3.63
N ILE A 607 34.43 -19.50 -2.87
CA ILE A 607 34.36 -19.59 -1.42
C ILE A 607 35.22 -18.52 -0.77
N SER A 608 34.69 -17.83 0.24
CA SER A 608 35.42 -16.85 1.01
C SER A 608 36.47 -17.51 1.90
N THR A 609 37.65 -16.91 1.94
CA THR A 609 38.70 -17.22 2.91
C THR A 609 38.75 -16.20 4.05
N GLY A 610 37.82 -15.25 4.08
CA GLY A 610 37.82 -14.05 4.92
C GLY A 610 38.81 -12.97 4.48
N THR A 611 39.48 -13.16 3.34
CA THR A 611 40.48 -12.24 2.78
C THR A 611 40.55 -12.24 1.25
N SER A 612 39.87 -13.19 0.60
CA SER A 612 39.76 -13.38 -0.84
C SER A 612 38.65 -14.40 -1.12
N PHE A 613 38.20 -14.51 -2.36
CA PHE A 613 37.38 -15.66 -2.78
C PHE A 613 38.23 -16.67 -3.56
N VAL A 614 37.94 -17.97 -3.43
CA VAL A 614 38.62 -19.05 -4.16
C VAL A 614 37.61 -19.91 -4.91
N GLY A 615 37.80 -20.07 -6.23
CA GLY A 615 36.92 -20.94 -7.03
C GLY A 615 36.53 -20.42 -8.41
N THR A 616 37.43 -19.81 -9.17
CA THR A 616 37.13 -19.35 -10.54
C THR A 616 36.68 -20.53 -11.42
N THR A 617 35.55 -20.39 -12.12
CA THR A 617 34.97 -21.42 -13.03
C THR A 617 34.55 -22.74 -12.38
N VAL A 618 34.48 -22.82 -11.05
CA VAL A 618 33.97 -24.02 -10.38
C VAL A 618 32.46 -24.04 -10.52
N LYS A 619 31.97 -24.90 -11.41
CA LYS A 619 30.54 -25.09 -11.61
C LYS A 619 29.95 -25.92 -10.48
N TRP A 620 29.01 -25.33 -9.75
CA TRP A 620 28.32 -25.98 -8.63
C TRP A 620 26.96 -26.56 -9.03
N ASN A 621 26.36 -26.06 -10.12
CA ASN A 621 25.11 -26.59 -10.67
C ASN A 621 25.01 -26.29 -12.17
N ASP A 622 24.20 -27.06 -12.88
CA ASP A 622 23.81 -26.82 -14.27
C ASP A 622 22.28 -26.81 -14.41
N LEU A 623 21.78 -26.07 -15.40
CA LEU A 623 20.34 -26.00 -15.72
C LEU A 623 19.44 -25.45 -14.59
N PHE A 624 19.90 -24.44 -13.83
CA PHE A 624 19.14 -23.89 -12.70
C PHE A 624 18.43 -22.55 -12.96
N CYS A 625 19.07 -21.63 -13.67
CA CYS A 625 18.48 -20.33 -14.03
C CYS A 625 18.40 -20.19 -15.55
N LEU A 626 17.20 -20.31 -16.13
CA LEU A 626 16.97 -20.10 -17.55
C LEU A 626 16.81 -18.61 -17.90
N PRO A 627 16.83 -18.24 -19.20
CA PRO A 627 16.68 -16.85 -19.61
C PRO A 627 15.40 -16.21 -19.08
N GLY A 628 15.57 -15.11 -18.34
CA GLY A 628 14.47 -14.33 -17.78
C GLY A 628 13.98 -14.79 -16.41
N GLU A 629 14.55 -15.85 -15.83
CA GLU A 629 14.33 -16.25 -14.44
C GLU A 629 15.16 -15.38 -13.49
N PHE A 630 14.78 -15.37 -12.22
CA PHE A 630 15.46 -14.62 -11.17
C PHE A 630 15.92 -15.58 -10.08
N PRO A 631 17.22 -15.66 -9.79
CA PRO A 631 17.73 -16.51 -8.72
C PRO A 631 17.97 -15.75 -7.41
N TYR A 632 17.95 -16.47 -6.29
CA TYR A 632 18.32 -15.96 -4.96
C TYR A 632 19.05 -17.04 -4.13
N LEU A 633 19.60 -16.62 -2.99
CA LEU A 633 20.25 -17.47 -1.99
C LEU A 633 19.48 -17.42 -0.67
N GLY A 634 19.49 -18.53 0.07
CA GLY A 634 19.00 -18.61 1.45
C GLY A 634 19.00 -20.04 1.98
N ASP A 635 19.13 -20.23 3.28
CA ASP A 635 19.00 -21.50 3.99
C ASP A 635 17.52 -21.92 4.08
N TYR A 636 16.96 -22.35 2.95
CA TYR A 636 15.58 -22.79 2.88
C TYR A 636 15.34 -24.09 3.66
N ASN A 637 16.39 -24.84 4.00
CA ASN A 637 16.28 -26.14 4.67
C ASN A 637 16.62 -26.10 6.18
N GLY A 638 17.26 -25.04 6.65
CA GLY A 638 17.62 -24.82 8.05
C GLY A 638 18.86 -25.59 8.50
N ASP A 639 19.78 -25.91 7.58
CA ASP A 639 21.02 -26.64 7.88
C ASP A 639 22.26 -25.75 8.02
N GLY A 640 22.06 -24.43 8.01
CA GLY A 640 23.08 -23.40 8.12
C GLY A 640 23.90 -23.21 6.85
N LYS A 641 23.36 -23.59 5.68
CA LYS A 641 23.98 -23.31 4.37
C LYS A 641 22.96 -22.69 3.44
N ASP A 642 23.38 -21.64 2.76
CA ASP A 642 22.55 -21.03 1.74
C ASP A 642 22.40 -21.97 0.54
N ASP A 643 21.14 -22.26 0.24
CA ASP A 643 20.67 -22.99 -0.92
C ASP A 643 20.40 -22.01 -2.09
N ILE A 644 20.18 -22.54 -3.29
CA ILE A 644 19.76 -21.73 -4.45
C ILE A 644 18.26 -21.88 -4.69
N VAL A 645 17.58 -20.77 -5.01
CA VAL A 645 16.19 -20.76 -5.50
C VAL A 645 16.08 -20.08 -6.84
N ALA A 646 15.20 -20.56 -7.72
CA ALA A 646 14.85 -19.91 -8.97
C ALA A 646 13.33 -19.86 -9.17
N PHE A 647 12.86 -18.67 -9.57
CA PHE A 647 11.46 -18.41 -9.91
C PHE A 647 11.29 -18.51 -11.43
N THR A 648 10.61 -19.57 -11.88
CA THR A 648 10.39 -19.81 -13.31
C THR A 648 9.33 -18.85 -13.86
N LYS A 649 9.42 -18.44 -15.13
CA LYS A 649 8.41 -17.55 -15.78
C LYS A 649 7.44 -18.26 -16.73
N GLY A 650 7.28 -19.56 -16.54
CA GLY A 650 6.33 -20.37 -17.31
C GLY A 650 4.87 -20.10 -16.93
N SER A 651 3.92 -20.76 -17.59
CA SER A 651 2.48 -20.66 -17.27
C SER A 651 2.13 -21.04 -15.82
N PHE A 652 3.06 -21.68 -15.12
CA PHE A 652 2.90 -22.14 -13.76
C PHE A 652 3.69 -21.32 -12.73
N ASN A 653 4.64 -20.45 -13.12
CA ASN A 653 5.57 -19.76 -12.21
C ASN A 653 5.98 -20.64 -11.01
N ASP A 654 6.59 -21.78 -11.31
CA ASP A 654 7.10 -22.73 -10.33
C ASP A 654 8.36 -22.19 -9.65
N VAL A 655 8.54 -22.56 -8.38
CA VAL A 655 9.73 -22.25 -7.57
C VAL A 655 10.54 -23.53 -7.40
N HIS A 656 11.79 -23.49 -7.83
CA HIS A 656 12.72 -24.61 -7.73
C HIS A 656 13.85 -24.28 -6.76
N VAL A 657 14.19 -25.25 -5.92
CA VAL A 657 15.27 -25.14 -4.93
C VAL A 657 16.33 -26.19 -5.23
N GLY A 658 17.60 -25.80 -5.15
CA GLY A 658 18.77 -26.67 -5.20
C GLY A 658 19.52 -26.58 -3.88
N LEU A 659 19.43 -27.63 -3.07
CA LEU A 659 20.05 -27.62 -1.74
C LEU A 659 21.57 -27.61 -1.82
N SER A 660 22.22 -26.82 -0.98
CA SER A 660 23.67 -26.83 -0.86
C SER A 660 24.16 -28.08 -0.13
N THR A 661 25.28 -28.61 -0.60
CA THR A 661 26.04 -29.67 0.08
C THR A 661 27.29 -29.12 0.78
N GLY A 662 27.50 -27.80 0.71
CA GLY A 662 28.73 -27.10 1.07
C GLY A 662 29.89 -27.25 0.07
N THR A 663 29.68 -27.98 -1.03
CA THR A 663 30.68 -28.13 -2.10
C THR A 663 30.08 -28.13 -3.52
N SER A 664 28.74 -28.14 -3.61
CA SER A 664 27.93 -28.13 -4.83
C SER A 664 26.47 -27.92 -4.46
N PHE A 665 25.62 -27.53 -5.41
CA PHE A 665 24.16 -27.56 -5.22
C PHE A 665 23.57 -28.83 -5.83
N LEU A 666 22.59 -29.43 -5.15
CA LEU A 666 21.81 -30.54 -5.68
C LEU A 666 20.94 -30.09 -6.87
N GLY A 667 20.47 -31.06 -7.64
CA GLY A 667 19.58 -30.78 -8.77
C GLY A 667 18.28 -30.10 -8.34
N ALA A 668 17.82 -29.17 -9.17
CA ALA A 668 16.61 -28.39 -8.94
C ALA A 668 15.39 -29.28 -8.64
N THR A 669 14.79 -29.08 -7.47
CA THR A 669 13.55 -29.74 -7.06
C THR A 669 12.46 -28.70 -6.94
N LYS A 670 11.28 -28.97 -7.52
CA LYS A 670 10.14 -28.06 -7.37
C LYS A 670 9.64 -28.05 -5.93
N TRP A 671 9.68 -26.90 -5.28
CA TRP A 671 9.21 -26.69 -3.91
C TRP A 671 7.89 -25.92 -3.83
N HIS A 672 7.54 -25.18 -4.89
CA HIS A 672 6.27 -24.47 -4.99
C HIS A 672 5.79 -24.32 -6.45
N ASP A 673 4.50 -24.11 -6.66
CA ASP A 673 3.89 -23.72 -7.94
C ASP A 673 3.02 -22.45 -7.84
N PHE A 674 2.88 -21.70 -8.93
CA PHE A 674 2.07 -20.47 -9.00
C PHE A 674 2.47 -19.37 -8.01
N PHE A 675 3.77 -19.13 -7.85
CA PHE A 675 4.29 -18.06 -7.00
C PHE A 675 5.20 -17.12 -7.80
N GLY A 676 5.01 -15.81 -7.68
CA GLY A 676 5.71 -14.85 -8.53
C GLY A 676 5.11 -14.79 -9.94
N LEU A 677 3.81 -14.53 -10.03
CA LEU A 677 3.11 -14.39 -11.30
C LEU A 677 3.69 -13.23 -12.14
N PRO A 678 3.36 -13.15 -13.45
CA PRO A 678 3.82 -12.04 -14.28
C PRO A 678 3.39 -10.69 -13.70
N ASN A 679 4.34 -9.76 -13.56
CA ASN A 679 4.21 -8.47 -12.85
C ASN A 679 4.19 -8.59 -11.33
N GLU A 680 4.92 -9.55 -10.76
CA GLU A 680 5.26 -9.58 -9.34
C GLU A 680 6.78 -9.39 -9.18
N THR A 681 7.20 -8.81 -8.05
CA THR A 681 8.60 -8.85 -7.62
C THR A 681 8.73 -10.00 -6.65
N THR A 682 9.66 -10.93 -6.88
CA THR A 682 9.92 -12.06 -5.99
C THR A 682 11.39 -12.14 -5.63
N PHE A 683 11.66 -12.54 -4.40
CA PHE A 683 12.97 -13.01 -3.95
C PHE A 683 12.76 -14.00 -2.81
#